data_AF-A0A968YN05-F1
#
_entry.id   AF-A0A968YN05-F1
#
_cell.length_a   1.000
_cell.length_b   1.000
_cell.length_c   1.000
_cell.angle_alpha   90.00
_cell.angle_beta   90.00
_cell.angle_gamma   90.00
#
_symmetry.space_group_name_H-M   'P 1'
#
loop_
_entity.id
_entity.type
_entity.pdbx_description
1 polymer ?
#
loop_
_entity_poly.entity_id
_entity_poly.type
_entity_poly.pdbx_seq_one_letter_code
_entity_poly.pdbx_strand_id
1 'polypeptide(L)'
;MNLVYCSKGHENQPGSRFCLHCGEKLDNPVNQSIQSGQTLSDRYYIVRQLGQGGFGRTYLAEDINRFRELCVLKEFSPQVQTPYVLQKAEELFQREASVLYKLQHPQIPRFRELFRINLVGKEYLFLVQDFVEGQTYRSLLDTRKQQGLLFTEAEVCLLMQQILPVLEYIHSIGVIHRDISPDNLILRSIDQLPILIDFGGVKQVAATVVSQYYQPGAVSGGLPTLLGKVGYSPPEQMQTGLVEPHSDLYALAATILVLLTGKQPQELIDNHTLSWQWRREVNLSPTFGTVLDKMLSPTPKERYQSAHQVLQALTPSPISYPPPQQPLPTASAPPAQTEQTVALSPSSGSSPSQSPPLREATAPLQVEKPGRQNKREGNPHQVLAPHSASSSSPSTSWWTPDKIIAIAVVMSTAIGVGMWGANQLFDSSSFSPDVPKLSLEEQQRKEKLDERRQQLSINNKFFTNLVNQVFWEKNPSLRNRTLTDKPEDAELRAQWDSIAEELLEKLAVLSSSARKQLGSFTQAERDRAKVEVNQINVGSRSLYDLGDAAFYQYFPEQRGKNFIEQPIGQVWQGFVSDKLHAILAGSAFKKIVFDKGAISSRVSGTLKPGEGKVFIAGLQEEQLMKVKLDANSKILLSVYSPSGKLQFLEDSTRRTLSVKLPETGFYEYSVVSTGSNTSNYTLAITAENPAPPPSPTPTPIETVTPTPISSPTSTPTPTVTAIPTVTSSPTPTDTPTPTPTPTSTPTPTPTPTPITP
;
A
#
# COMPACT_ATOMS: atom_id res chain seq x y z
N MET A 1 13.55 -29.78 17.41
CA MET A 1 12.10 -29.48 17.33
C MET A 1 11.37 -30.66 17.94
N ASN A 2 10.34 -30.42 18.75
CA ASN A 2 9.66 -31.51 19.47
C ASN A 2 8.55 -32.12 18.60
N LEU A 3 8.37 -33.43 18.72
CA LEU A 3 7.29 -34.20 18.07
C LEU A 3 5.92 -33.84 18.67
N VAL A 4 4.84 -34.01 17.89
CA VAL A 4 3.47 -33.70 18.31
C VAL A 4 2.64 -34.98 18.36
N TYR A 5 1.97 -35.22 19.49
CA TYR A 5 1.13 -36.40 19.70
C TYR A 5 -0.36 -36.02 19.74
N CYS A 6 -1.23 -36.86 19.18
CA CYS A 6 -2.69 -36.71 19.34
C CYS A 6 -3.17 -37.27 20.70
N SER A 7 -4.43 -37.03 21.09
CA SER A 7 -4.98 -37.59 22.35
C SER A 7 -5.00 -39.13 22.38
N LYS A 8 -4.91 -39.78 21.20
CA LYS A 8 -4.77 -41.23 21.04
C LYS A 8 -3.32 -41.72 20.98
N GLY A 9 -2.34 -40.86 21.24
CA GLY A 9 -0.92 -41.23 21.35
C GLY A 9 -0.16 -41.42 20.03
N HIS A 10 -0.78 -41.23 18.87
CA HIS A 10 -0.07 -41.30 17.58
C HIS A 10 0.92 -40.14 17.42
N GLU A 11 2.14 -40.44 16.97
CA GLU A 11 3.20 -39.48 16.66
C GLU A 11 2.94 -38.74 15.35
N ASN A 12 3.29 -37.45 15.29
CA ASN A 12 3.15 -36.61 14.10
C ASN A 12 4.32 -35.63 13.97
N GLN A 13 4.64 -35.30 12.71
CA GLN A 13 5.66 -34.31 12.36
C GLN A 13 5.34 -32.93 12.94
N PRO A 14 6.36 -32.13 13.34
CA PRO A 14 6.16 -30.76 13.79
C PRO A 14 5.45 -29.92 12.72
N GLY A 15 4.33 -29.27 13.09
CA GLY A 15 3.52 -28.48 12.17
C GLY A 15 2.29 -29.19 11.56
N SER A 16 2.11 -30.49 11.80
CA SER A 16 0.89 -31.21 11.42
C SER A 16 -0.36 -30.58 12.06
N ARG A 17 -1.34 -30.19 11.23
CA ARG A 17 -2.63 -29.60 11.69
C ARG A 17 -3.65 -30.65 12.13
N PHE A 18 -3.49 -31.88 11.65
CA PHE A 18 -4.32 -33.03 11.93
C PHE A 18 -3.41 -34.25 12.10
N CYS A 19 -3.86 -35.21 12.89
CA CYS A 19 -3.15 -36.46 13.08
C CYS A 19 -3.24 -37.31 11.81
N LEU A 20 -2.08 -37.70 11.29
CA LEU A 20 -1.95 -38.46 10.05
C LEU A 20 -2.56 -39.87 10.13
N HIS A 21 -2.78 -40.37 11.36
CA HIS A 21 -3.33 -41.71 11.61
C HIS A 21 -4.83 -41.73 11.94
N CYS A 22 -5.36 -40.72 12.64
CA CYS A 22 -6.76 -40.72 13.10
C CYS A 22 -7.60 -39.51 12.68
N GLY A 23 -7.04 -38.55 11.92
CA GLY A 23 -7.74 -37.34 11.46
C GLY A 23 -8.06 -36.32 12.56
N GLU A 24 -7.72 -36.62 13.81
CA GLU A 24 -7.92 -35.75 14.97
C GLU A 24 -7.15 -34.44 14.80
N LYS A 25 -7.80 -33.29 15.05
CA LYS A 25 -7.14 -31.99 14.98
C LYS A 25 -6.07 -31.90 16.08
N LEU A 26 -4.84 -31.58 15.70
CA LEU A 26 -3.73 -31.42 16.63
C LEU A 26 -3.66 -29.97 17.11
N ASP A 27 -3.63 -29.77 18.42
CA ASP A 27 -3.33 -28.47 19.03
C ASP A 27 -1.82 -28.21 18.94
N ASN A 28 -1.43 -27.68 17.77
CA ASN A 28 -0.05 -27.36 17.43
C ASN A 28 0.53 -26.33 18.43
N PRO A 29 1.63 -26.63 19.15
CA PRO A 29 2.14 -25.79 20.25
C PRO A 29 2.62 -24.38 19.82
N VAL A 30 2.63 -24.09 18.52
CA VAL A 30 2.96 -22.78 17.93
C VAL A 30 1.77 -21.80 17.96
N ASN A 31 0.57 -22.24 18.37
CA ASN A 31 -0.66 -21.44 18.28
C ASN A 31 -1.40 -21.26 19.61
N GLN A 32 -0.66 -21.00 20.71
CA GLN A 32 -1.24 -20.39 21.90
C GLN A 32 -1.76 -18.98 21.57
N SER A 33 -3.06 -18.89 21.26
CA SER A 33 -3.78 -17.63 21.26
C SER A 33 -3.90 -17.11 22.69
N ILE A 34 -3.77 -15.80 22.86
CA ILE A 34 -3.96 -15.13 24.14
C ILE A 34 -5.39 -15.38 24.62
N GLN A 35 -5.54 -15.82 25.86
CA GLN A 35 -6.83 -16.23 26.43
C GLN A 35 -7.47 -15.11 27.25
N SER A 36 -8.79 -15.19 27.40
CA SER A 36 -9.51 -14.42 28.43
C SER A 36 -8.95 -14.76 29.82
N GLY A 37 -8.84 -13.76 30.69
CA GLY A 37 -8.27 -13.90 32.03
C GLY A 37 -6.74 -13.75 32.12
N GLN A 38 -6.04 -13.71 30.98
CA GLN A 38 -4.59 -13.45 30.97
C GLN A 38 -4.31 -11.95 31.16
N THR A 39 -3.28 -11.60 31.93
CA THR A 39 -2.75 -10.22 31.98
C THR A 39 -1.49 -10.13 31.12
N LEU A 40 -1.42 -9.11 30.25
CA LEU A 40 -0.26 -8.81 29.41
C LEU A 40 0.51 -7.61 29.96
N SER A 41 1.84 -7.69 29.94
CA SER A 41 2.74 -6.62 30.40
C SER A 41 2.40 -6.11 31.81
N ASP A 42 1.93 -7.00 32.69
CA ASP A 42 1.46 -6.72 34.06
C ASP A 42 0.43 -5.58 34.19
N ARG A 43 -0.29 -5.28 33.10
CA ARG A 43 -1.16 -4.09 32.98
C ARG A 43 -2.47 -4.34 32.25
N TYR A 44 -2.45 -5.06 31.13
CA TYR A 44 -3.62 -5.22 30.27
C TYR A 44 -4.30 -6.58 30.53
N TYR A 45 -5.38 -6.57 31.31
CA TYR A 45 -6.16 -7.76 31.60
C TYR A 45 -7.13 -8.07 30.44
N ILE A 46 -6.93 -9.20 29.77
CA ILE A 46 -7.70 -9.60 28.57
C ILE A 46 -9.09 -10.07 29.00
N VAL A 47 -10.10 -9.27 28.68
CA VAL A 47 -11.51 -9.59 28.95
C VAL A 47 -11.99 -10.64 27.96
N ARG A 48 -11.84 -10.40 26.65
CA ARG A 48 -12.24 -11.33 25.57
C ARG A 48 -11.64 -10.95 24.23
N GLN A 49 -11.64 -11.88 23.28
CA GLN A 49 -11.39 -11.56 21.87
C GLN A 49 -12.61 -10.83 21.28
N LEU A 50 -12.36 -9.77 20.51
CA LEU A 50 -13.35 -9.01 19.73
C LEU A 50 -13.45 -9.52 18.29
N GLY A 51 -12.33 -9.98 17.71
CA GLY A 51 -12.29 -10.50 16.35
C GLY A 51 -10.91 -11.02 15.93
N GLN A 52 -10.85 -11.65 14.76
CA GLN A 52 -9.61 -12.12 14.12
C GLN A 52 -9.70 -11.90 12.61
N GLY A 53 -8.62 -11.42 11.99
CA GLY A 53 -8.47 -11.24 10.56
C GLY A 53 -7.14 -11.76 10.03
N GLY A 54 -6.87 -11.58 8.73
CA GLY A 54 -5.65 -12.10 8.08
C GLY A 54 -4.33 -11.54 8.60
N PHE A 55 -4.36 -10.39 9.29
CA PHE A 55 -3.19 -9.65 9.76
C PHE A 55 -3.06 -9.57 11.28
N GLY A 56 -4.05 -10.05 12.04
CA GLY A 56 -4.05 -9.90 13.49
C GLY A 56 -5.29 -10.39 14.21
N ARG A 57 -5.21 -10.40 15.55
CA ARG A 57 -6.34 -10.62 16.45
C ARG A 57 -6.64 -9.32 17.20
N THR A 58 -7.90 -9.10 17.56
CA THR A 58 -8.32 -7.91 18.30
C THR A 58 -8.97 -8.33 19.60
N TYR A 59 -8.56 -7.73 20.71
CA TYR A 59 -8.96 -8.06 22.07
C TYR A 59 -9.55 -6.84 22.78
N LEU A 60 -10.54 -7.08 23.65
CA LEU A 60 -10.99 -6.15 24.68
C LEU A 60 -10.18 -6.41 25.94
N ALA A 61 -9.61 -5.37 26.54
CA ALA A 61 -8.85 -5.47 27.77
C ALA A 61 -9.17 -4.33 28.75
N GLU A 62 -8.95 -4.56 30.03
CA GLU A 62 -8.90 -3.51 31.06
C GLU A 62 -7.45 -3.05 31.24
N ASP A 63 -7.20 -1.75 31.24
CA ASP A 63 -5.92 -1.16 31.65
C ASP A 63 -5.91 -1.01 33.18
N ILE A 64 -5.31 -1.98 33.88
CA ILE A 64 -5.28 -2.04 35.35
C ILE A 64 -4.65 -0.76 35.93
N ASN A 65 -3.63 -0.21 35.28
CA ASN A 65 -2.92 0.99 35.72
C ASN A 65 -3.70 2.29 35.44
N ARG A 66 -4.82 2.20 34.73
CA ARG A 66 -5.72 3.31 34.40
C ARG A 66 -7.14 3.01 34.88
N PHE A 67 -7.27 2.67 36.16
CA PHE A 67 -8.53 2.38 36.85
C PHE A 67 -9.41 1.31 36.17
N ARG A 68 -8.79 0.32 35.51
CA ARG A 68 -9.47 -0.72 34.70
C ARG A 68 -10.29 -0.17 33.53
N GLU A 69 -9.92 1.00 33.00
CA GLU A 69 -10.56 1.57 31.82
C GLU A 69 -10.42 0.62 30.62
N LEU A 70 -11.54 0.35 29.93
CA LEU A 70 -11.57 -0.53 28.77
C LEU A 70 -10.74 0.04 27.61
N CYS A 71 -10.02 -0.84 26.93
CA CYS A 71 -9.20 -0.53 25.76
C CYS A 71 -9.23 -1.68 24.75
N VAL A 72 -8.82 -1.40 23.52
CA VAL A 72 -8.67 -2.39 22.45
C VAL A 72 -7.20 -2.66 22.20
N LEU A 73 -6.81 -3.94 22.27
CA LEU A 73 -5.49 -4.43 21.90
C LEU A 73 -5.59 -5.15 20.55
N LYS A 74 -4.91 -4.63 19.52
CA LYS A 74 -4.67 -5.36 18.27
C LYS A 74 -3.34 -6.10 18.38
N GLU A 75 -3.36 -7.42 18.28
CA GLU A 75 -2.19 -8.30 18.14
C GLU A 75 -1.75 -8.33 16.68
N PHE A 76 -0.49 -8.02 16.41
CA PHE A 76 0.15 -8.35 15.12
C PHE A 76 0.30 -9.87 14.99
N SER A 77 -0.57 -10.50 14.20
CA SER A 77 -0.68 -11.96 14.07
C SER A 77 -0.99 -12.36 12.62
N PRO A 78 -0.05 -12.10 11.67
CA PRO A 78 -0.22 -12.43 10.27
C PRO A 78 -0.34 -13.94 10.04
N GLN A 79 -1.29 -14.35 9.18
CA GLN A 79 -1.52 -15.77 8.87
C GLN A 79 -0.51 -16.36 7.86
N VAL A 80 0.19 -15.50 7.10
CA VAL A 80 1.20 -15.90 6.10
C VAL A 80 2.60 -15.60 6.64
N GLN A 81 3.48 -16.61 6.68
CA GLN A 81 4.75 -16.56 7.41
C GLN A 81 6.01 -16.50 6.54
N THR A 82 5.94 -16.04 5.28
CA THR A 82 7.17 -15.78 4.52
C THR A 82 7.88 -14.55 5.08
N PRO A 83 9.22 -14.54 5.25
CA PRO A 83 9.92 -13.45 5.94
C PRO A 83 9.63 -12.05 5.39
N TYR A 84 9.50 -11.93 4.07
CA TYR A 84 9.13 -10.68 3.41
C TYR A 84 7.70 -10.22 3.72
N VAL A 85 6.71 -11.13 3.68
CA VAL A 85 5.31 -10.78 4.00
C VAL A 85 5.16 -10.46 5.48
N LEU A 86 5.91 -11.12 6.36
CA LEU A 86 5.99 -10.78 7.79
C LEU A 86 6.54 -9.37 8.00
N GLN A 87 7.73 -9.07 7.48
CA GLN A 87 8.34 -7.73 7.59
C GLN A 87 7.41 -6.65 7.03
N LYS A 88 6.79 -6.90 5.86
CA LYS A 88 5.82 -5.99 5.28
C LYS A 88 4.61 -5.80 6.19
N ALA A 89 3.94 -6.86 6.61
CA ALA A 89 2.77 -6.74 7.48
C ALA A 89 3.11 -6.00 8.79
N GLU A 90 4.34 -6.14 9.30
CA GLU A 90 4.81 -5.45 10.51
C GLU A 90 5.07 -3.94 10.26
N GLU A 91 5.79 -3.58 9.18
CA GLU A 91 5.95 -2.17 8.75
C GLU A 91 4.58 -1.48 8.58
N LEU A 92 3.61 -2.21 8.01
CA LEU A 92 2.27 -1.71 7.74
C LEU A 92 1.41 -1.59 9.02
N PHE A 93 1.58 -2.49 9.99
CA PHE A 93 0.97 -2.41 11.32
C PHE A 93 1.52 -1.23 12.15
N GLN A 94 2.84 -1.02 12.12
CA GLN A 94 3.47 0.15 12.74
C GLN A 94 3.05 1.46 12.07
N ARG A 95 2.78 1.45 10.75
CA ARG A 95 2.23 2.60 10.04
C ARG A 95 0.81 2.94 10.48
N GLU A 96 -0.05 1.95 10.72
CA GLU A 96 -1.40 2.16 11.29
C GLU A 96 -1.30 2.85 12.66
N ALA A 97 -0.42 2.35 13.54
CA ALA A 97 -0.14 2.95 14.84
C ALA A 97 0.37 4.40 14.73
N SER A 98 1.32 4.66 13.82
CA SER A 98 1.88 6.00 13.58
C SER A 98 0.88 6.99 12.99
N VAL A 99 -0.08 6.52 12.18
CA VAL A 99 -1.21 7.33 11.74
C VAL A 99 -2.10 7.65 12.94
N LEU A 100 -2.59 6.64 13.67
CA LEU A 100 -3.51 6.82 14.79
C LEU A 100 -2.94 7.73 15.89
N TYR A 101 -1.62 7.67 16.15
CA TYR A 101 -0.91 8.56 17.07
C TYR A 101 -1.03 10.05 16.73
N LYS A 102 -1.15 10.39 15.44
CA LYS A 102 -1.30 11.78 14.97
C LYS A 102 -2.75 12.28 15.01
N LEU A 103 -3.73 11.38 15.18
CA LEU A 103 -5.15 11.73 15.11
C LEU A 103 -5.68 12.18 16.47
N GLN A 104 -6.35 13.33 16.49
CA GLN A 104 -6.98 13.93 17.66
C GLN A 104 -8.38 14.42 17.26
N HIS A 105 -9.38 13.53 17.32
CA HIS A 105 -10.76 13.84 16.97
C HIS A 105 -11.74 13.08 17.87
N PRO A 106 -12.85 13.66 18.35
CA PRO A 106 -13.81 12.98 19.24
C PRO A 106 -14.53 11.78 18.61
N GLN A 107 -14.51 11.68 17.28
CA GLN A 107 -15.07 10.55 16.51
C GLN A 107 -14.00 9.59 15.94
N ILE A 108 -12.80 9.59 16.54
CA ILE A 108 -11.71 8.66 16.22
C ILE A 108 -11.17 8.09 17.56
N PRO A 109 -10.96 6.76 17.71
CA PRO A 109 -10.34 6.21 18.92
C PRO A 109 -8.92 6.76 19.09
N ARG A 110 -8.56 7.23 20.28
CA ARG A 110 -7.19 7.72 20.51
C ARG A 110 -6.23 6.54 20.53
N PHE A 111 -5.06 6.73 19.94
CA PHE A 111 -3.90 5.91 20.22
C PHE A 111 -3.56 6.01 21.72
N ARG A 112 -3.22 4.87 22.34
CA ARG A 112 -2.67 4.83 23.70
C ARG A 112 -1.20 4.47 23.68
N GLU A 113 -0.85 3.35 23.05
CA GLU A 113 0.49 2.77 23.12
C GLU A 113 0.75 1.78 21.97
N LEU A 114 2.02 1.57 21.63
CA LEU A 114 2.49 0.47 20.79
C LEU A 114 3.61 -0.23 21.55
N PHE A 115 3.45 -1.50 21.90
CA PHE A 115 4.40 -2.22 22.75
C PHE A 115 4.71 -3.63 22.24
N ARG A 116 5.85 -4.18 22.66
CA ARG A 116 6.24 -5.58 22.43
C ARG A 116 6.35 -6.33 23.75
N ILE A 117 5.99 -7.60 23.75
CA ILE A 117 6.25 -8.54 24.86
C ILE A 117 6.79 -9.85 24.33
N ASN A 118 7.65 -10.50 25.11
CA ASN A 118 8.01 -11.89 24.86
C ASN A 118 7.14 -12.81 25.74
N LEU A 119 6.38 -13.70 25.12
CA LEU A 119 5.61 -14.74 25.80
C LEU A 119 6.15 -16.09 25.34
N VAL A 120 6.62 -16.91 26.31
CA VAL A 120 7.10 -18.28 26.07
C VAL A 120 8.16 -18.37 24.95
N GLY A 121 9.07 -17.39 24.90
CA GLY A 121 10.15 -17.31 23.90
C GLY A 121 9.77 -16.65 22.58
N LYS A 122 8.49 -16.33 22.34
CA LYS A 122 8.01 -15.67 21.12
C LYS A 122 7.74 -14.18 21.38
N GLU A 123 8.19 -13.31 20.49
CA GLU A 123 7.83 -11.89 20.49
C GLU A 123 6.42 -11.66 19.89
N TYR A 124 5.65 -10.79 20.54
CA TYR A 124 4.36 -10.30 20.10
C TYR A 124 4.38 -8.76 20.09
N LEU A 125 3.73 -8.15 19.10
CA LEU A 125 3.60 -6.69 18.94
C LEU A 125 2.12 -6.31 19.07
N PHE A 126 1.81 -5.31 19.89
CA PHE A 126 0.44 -4.84 20.16
C PHE A 126 0.29 -3.34 19.94
N LEU A 127 -0.82 -2.96 19.30
CA LEU A 127 -1.33 -1.60 19.25
C LEU A 127 -2.51 -1.47 20.23
N VAL A 128 -2.40 -0.51 21.15
CA VAL A 128 -3.42 -0.16 22.13
C VAL A 128 -4.13 1.13 21.72
N GLN A 129 -5.45 1.11 21.71
CA GLN A 129 -6.29 2.28 21.45
C GLN A 129 -7.50 2.32 22.40
N ASP A 130 -8.21 3.45 22.42
CA ASP A 130 -9.49 3.57 23.12
C ASP A 130 -10.49 2.49 22.67
N PHE A 131 -11.25 1.95 23.63
CA PHE A 131 -12.44 1.16 23.34
C PHE A 131 -13.62 2.09 23.03
N VAL A 132 -14.42 1.70 22.04
CA VAL A 132 -15.64 2.40 21.66
C VAL A 132 -16.83 1.51 21.99
N GLU A 133 -17.58 1.89 23.02
CA GLU A 133 -18.83 1.22 23.35
C GLU A 133 -19.91 1.63 22.33
N GLY A 134 -20.47 0.64 21.63
CA GLY A 134 -21.41 0.86 20.54
C GLY A 134 -21.59 -0.37 19.65
N GLN A 135 -22.41 -0.23 18.61
CA GLN A 135 -22.60 -1.25 17.57
C GLN A 135 -22.00 -0.79 16.25
N THR A 136 -21.41 -1.71 15.47
CA THR A 136 -20.99 -1.39 14.10
C THR A 136 -22.21 -1.16 13.20
N TYR A 137 -22.08 -0.32 12.17
CA TYR A 137 -23.14 -0.15 11.17
C TYR A 137 -23.44 -1.45 10.42
N ARG A 138 -22.47 -2.38 10.33
CA ARG A 138 -22.72 -3.77 9.92
C ARG A 138 -23.70 -4.47 10.86
N SER A 139 -23.41 -4.50 12.16
CA SER A 139 -24.27 -5.16 13.15
C SER A 139 -25.68 -4.56 13.16
N LEU A 140 -25.79 -3.23 13.08
CA LEU A 140 -27.07 -2.54 12.98
C LEU A 140 -27.86 -2.95 11.71
N LEU A 141 -27.18 -3.04 10.57
CA LEU A 141 -27.80 -3.51 9.32
C LEU A 141 -28.26 -4.96 9.44
N ASP A 142 -27.44 -5.86 9.99
CA ASP A 142 -27.77 -7.28 10.11
C ASP A 142 -28.96 -7.50 11.07
N THR A 143 -29.01 -6.78 12.20
CA THR A 143 -30.16 -6.79 13.11
C THR A 143 -31.43 -6.24 12.46
N ARG A 144 -31.33 -5.14 11.68
CA ARG A 144 -32.49 -4.58 10.95
C ARG A 144 -32.99 -5.53 9.86
N LYS A 145 -32.09 -6.17 9.11
CA LYS A 145 -32.44 -7.16 8.08
C LYS A 145 -33.20 -8.36 8.65
N GLN A 146 -32.87 -8.81 9.87
CA GLN A 146 -33.64 -9.86 10.57
C GLN A 146 -35.09 -9.43 10.90
N GLN A 147 -35.34 -8.12 11.00
CA GLN A 147 -36.66 -7.54 11.24
C GLN A 147 -37.37 -7.12 9.92
N GLY A 148 -36.78 -7.37 8.75
CA GLY A 148 -37.28 -6.90 7.46
C GLY A 148 -37.09 -5.39 7.23
N LEU A 149 -36.22 -4.73 8.00
CA LEU A 149 -35.96 -3.29 7.94
C LEU A 149 -34.58 -3.00 7.32
N LEU A 150 -34.44 -1.79 6.77
CA LEU A 150 -33.21 -1.23 6.21
C LEU A 150 -33.01 0.20 6.75
N PHE A 151 -31.90 0.86 6.41
CA PHE A 151 -31.73 2.28 6.74
C PHE A 151 -32.54 3.16 5.78
N THR A 152 -33.12 4.22 6.32
CA THR A 152 -33.83 5.25 5.56
C THR A 152 -32.88 6.32 4.99
N GLU A 153 -33.33 7.06 3.98
CA GLU A 153 -32.58 8.22 3.43
C GLU A 153 -32.20 9.22 4.53
N ALA A 154 -33.11 9.52 5.46
CA ALA A 154 -32.86 10.45 6.56
C ALA A 154 -31.73 9.98 7.50
N GLU A 155 -31.70 8.70 7.85
CA GLU A 155 -30.66 8.13 8.74
C GLU A 155 -29.29 8.11 8.07
N VAL A 156 -29.21 7.76 6.78
CA VAL A 156 -27.93 7.75 6.07
C VAL A 156 -27.43 9.17 5.75
N CYS A 157 -28.33 10.13 5.51
CA CYS A 157 -27.98 11.54 5.41
C CYS A 157 -27.42 12.08 6.73
N LEU A 158 -28.00 11.72 7.88
CA LEU A 158 -27.47 12.08 9.20
C LEU A 158 -26.07 11.48 9.43
N LEU A 159 -25.88 10.19 9.10
CA LEU A 159 -24.55 9.56 9.13
C LEU A 159 -23.54 10.32 8.25
N MET A 160 -23.91 10.68 7.01
CA MET A 160 -23.03 11.46 6.12
C MET A 160 -22.67 12.82 6.72
N GLN A 161 -23.66 13.56 7.24
CA GLN A 161 -23.43 14.85 7.90
C GLN A 161 -22.49 14.74 9.11
N GLN A 162 -22.55 13.63 9.85
CA GLN A 162 -21.70 13.39 11.02
C GLN A 162 -20.31 12.82 10.69
N ILE A 163 -20.13 12.11 9.58
CA ILE A 163 -18.85 11.47 9.22
C ILE A 163 -18.01 12.30 8.24
N LEU A 164 -18.64 13.11 7.37
CA LEU A 164 -17.91 13.97 6.43
C LEU A 164 -16.97 14.99 7.11
N PRO A 165 -17.30 15.60 8.27
CA PRO A 165 -16.35 16.42 9.02
C PRO A 165 -15.14 15.62 9.54
N VAL A 166 -15.33 14.34 9.88
CA VAL A 166 -14.23 13.43 10.28
C VAL A 166 -13.31 13.16 9.09
N LEU A 167 -13.88 12.98 7.90
CA LEU A 167 -13.11 12.83 6.66
C LEU A 167 -12.36 14.11 6.30
N GLU A 168 -13.02 15.27 6.38
CA GLU A 168 -12.39 16.59 6.18
C GLU A 168 -11.20 16.80 7.12
N TYR A 169 -11.35 16.45 8.41
CA TYR A 169 -10.28 16.49 9.39
C TYR A 169 -9.08 15.61 8.98
N ILE A 170 -9.27 14.32 8.69
CA ILE A 170 -8.15 13.43 8.35
C ILE A 170 -7.50 13.79 7.00
N HIS A 171 -8.30 14.23 6.02
CA HIS A 171 -7.80 14.69 4.72
C HIS A 171 -6.96 15.96 4.85
N SER A 172 -7.33 16.89 5.74
CA SER A 172 -6.57 18.13 5.97
C SER A 172 -5.13 17.90 6.48
N ILE A 173 -4.88 16.77 7.15
CA ILE A 173 -3.57 16.35 7.66
C ILE A 173 -2.91 15.25 6.80
N GLY A 174 -3.41 15.03 5.58
CA GLY A 174 -2.84 14.09 4.60
C GLY A 174 -3.10 12.61 4.89
N VAL A 175 -4.09 12.28 5.73
CA VAL A 175 -4.46 10.90 6.07
C VAL A 175 -5.70 10.48 5.28
N ILE A 176 -5.55 9.46 4.42
CA ILE A 176 -6.65 8.80 3.70
C ILE A 176 -6.94 7.47 4.38
N HIS A 177 -8.21 7.17 4.67
CA HIS A 177 -8.64 5.98 5.44
C HIS A 177 -8.56 4.68 4.63
N ARG A 178 -8.97 4.73 3.36
CA ARG A 178 -8.92 3.66 2.32
C ARG A 178 -9.83 2.45 2.54
N ASP A 179 -10.27 2.15 3.77
CA ASP A 179 -11.14 1.00 4.11
C ASP A 179 -12.49 1.42 4.74
N ILE A 180 -13.10 2.52 4.28
CA ILE A 180 -14.43 2.94 4.78
C ILE A 180 -15.49 1.91 4.40
N SER A 181 -16.23 1.43 5.38
CA SER A 181 -17.20 0.34 5.26
C SER A 181 -18.10 0.23 6.51
N PRO A 182 -19.27 -0.44 6.46
CA PRO A 182 -20.18 -0.57 7.61
C PRO A 182 -19.54 -1.21 8.85
N ASP A 183 -18.51 -2.05 8.68
CA ASP A 183 -17.82 -2.72 9.78
C ASP A 183 -16.80 -1.81 10.49
N ASN A 184 -16.35 -0.75 9.81
CA ASN A 184 -15.33 0.20 10.29
C ASN A 184 -15.95 1.54 10.78
N LEU A 185 -17.27 1.56 10.95
CA LEU A 185 -18.05 2.64 11.57
C LEU A 185 -18.81 2.06 12.78
N ILE A 186 -18.60 2.64 13.97
CA ILE A 186 -19.35 2.29 15.18
C ILE A 186 -20.29 3.44 15.55
N LEU A 187 -21.58 3.16 15.73
CA LEU A 187 -22.51 4.08 16.39
C LEU A 187 -22.26 4.02 17.90
N ARG A 188 -21.67 5.07 18.49
CA ARG A 188 -21.28 5.11 19.89
C ARG A 188 -22.49 5.26 20.82
N SER A 189 -22.56 4.44 21.86
CA SER A 189 -23.71 4.39 22.76
C SER A 189 -24.01 5.73 23.47
N ILE A 190 -22.97 6.42 23.96
CA ILE A 190 -23.13 7.57 24.88
C ILE A 190 -23.79 8.80 24.24
N ASP A 191 -23.58 9.03 22.95
CA ASP A 191 -23.98 10.25 22.23
C ASP A 191 -24.53 10.00 20.82
N GLN A 192 -24.63 8.74 20.40
CA GLN A 192 -25.12 8.33 19.08
C GLN A 192 -24.34 8.94 17.90
N LEU A 193 -23.05 9.28 18.11
CA LEU A 193 -22.17 9.70 17.03
C LEU A 193 -21.48 8.51 16.34
N PRO A 194 -21.30 8.54 15.01
CA PRO A 194 -20.51 7.57 14.29
C PRO A 194 -19.01 7.79 14.54
N ILE A 195 -18.31 6.73 14.89
CA ILE A 195 -16.88 6.69 15.18
C ILE A 195 -16.18 5.92 14.07
N LEU A 196 -15.20 6.55 13.43
CA LEU A 196 -14.37 5.94 12.39
C LEU A 196 -13.26 5.13 13.05
N ILE A 197 -13.20 3.83 12.75
CA ILE A 197 -12.23 2.91 13.32
C ILE A 197 -11.41 2.20 12.23
N ASP A 198 -10.29 1.60 12.63
CA ASP A 198 -9.46 0.76 11.77
C ASP A 198 -8.85 1.50 10.57
N PHE A 199 -7.98 2.47 10.85
CA PHE A 199 -7.09 3.19 9.90
C PHE A 199 -6.08 2.26 9.18
N GLY A 200 -6.31 0.96 9.23
CA GLY A 200 -5.59 -0.13 8.58
C GLY A 200 -5.87 -0.24 7.09
N GLY A 201 -6.16 0.85 6.38
CA GLY A 201 -6.15 0.92 4.91
C GLY A 201 -4.84 0.47 4.26
N VAL A 202 -3.82 0.27 5.10
CA VAL A 202 -2.55 -0.38 4.85
C VAL A 202 -2.67 -1.88 4.54
N LYS A 203 -3.71 -2.57 5.03
CA LYS A 203 -4.00 -4.00 4.82
C LYS A 203 -4.27 -4.34 3.34
N GLN A 204 -4.83 -3.40 2.57
CA GLN A 204 -5.07 -3.61 1.14
C GLN A 204 -3.75 -3.72 0.35
N VAL A 205 -2.73 -2.93 0.70
CA VAL A 205 -1.38 -3.04 0.10
C VAL A 205 -0.80 -4.44 0.35
N ALA A 206 -0.97 -4.95 1.58
CA ALA A 206 -0.56 -6.32 1.91
C ALA A 206 -1.38 -7.40 1.19
N ALA A 207 -2.69 -7.19 0.99
CA ALA A 207 -3.54 -8.11 0.24
C ALA A 207 -3.17 -8.17 -1.26
N THR A 208 -2.91 -7.01 -1.89
CA THR A 208 -2.40 -6.94 -3.27
C THR A 208 -1.06 -7.68 -3.38
N VAL A 209 -0.12 -7.42 -2.45
CA VAL A 209 1.16 -8.12 -2.35
C VAL A 209 0.95 -9.64 -2.23
N VAL A 210 0.15 -10.12 -1.27
CA VAL A 210 -0.10 -11.56 -1.08
C VAL A 210 -0.77 -12.19 -2.31
N SER A 211 -1.72 -11.50 -2.95
CA SER A 211 -2.39 -12.00 -4.17
C SER A 211 -1.47 -12.11 -5.38
N GLN A 212 -0.43 -11.27 -5.48
CA GLN A 212 0.54 -11.31 -6.57
C GLN A 212 1.60 -12.41 -6.40
N TYR A 213 1.82 -12.93 -5.19
CA TYR A 213 2.78 -14.00 -4.92
C TYR A 213 2.18 -15.42 -4.87
N TYR A 214 0.85 -15.57 -4.91
CA TYR A 214 0.20 -16.88 -4.98
C TYR A 214 -0.28 -17.21 -6.40
N GLN A 215 0.39 -18.17 -7.05
CA GLN A 215 -0.05 -18.80 -8.30
C GLN A 215 -1.49 -19.38 -8.15
N PRO A 216 -2.37 -19.23 -9.15
CA PRO A 216 -3.68 -19.87 -9.17
C PRO A 216 -3.54 -21.38 -9.38
N GLY A 217 -3.35 -22.14 -8.30
CA GLY A 217 -3.23 -23.60 -8.35
C GLY A 217 -2.85 -24.31 -7.05
N ALA A 218 -2.37 -23.59 -6.03
CA ALA A 218 -1.85 -24.20 -4.79
C ALA A 218 -2.85 -24.27 -3.60
N VAL A 219 -4.17 -24.13 -3.85
CA VAL A 219 -5.20 -24.28 -2.80
C VAL A 219 -6.39 -25.08 -3.32
N SER A 220 -6.41 -26.38 -3.05
CA SER A 220 -7.64 -27.19 -3.13
C SER A 220 -8.54 -26.87 -1.93
N GLY A 221 -9.35 -25.82 -2.06
CA GLY A 221 -10.34 -25.43 -1.04
C GLY A 221 -10.49 -23.93 -0.87
N GLY A 222 -11.34 -23.33 -1.72
CA GLY A 222 -11.72 -21.92 -1.63
C GLY A 222 -10.92 -20.99 -2.54
N LEU A 223 -11.64 -20.07 -3.18
CA LEU A 223 -11.09 -18.96 -3.96
C LEU A 223 -10.09 -18.16 -3.10
N PRO A 224 -8.95 -17.68 -3.63
CA PRO A 224 -8.04 -16.85 -2.85
C PRO A 224 -8.78 -15.63 -2.34
N THR A 225 -8.91 -15.50 -1.01
CA THR A 225 -9.66 -14.43 -0.39
C THR A 225 -8.92 -13.11 -0.58
N LEU A 226 -9.19 -12.41 -1.69
CA LEU A 226 -8.69 -11.06 -1.95
C LEU A 226 -9.11 -10.16 -0.77
N LEU A 227 -8.15 -9.86 0.10
CA LEU A 227 -8.37 -9.17 1.38
C LEU A 227 -8.45 -7.64 1.20
N GLY A 228 -9.35 -7.22 0.32
CA GLY A 228 -10.02 -5.92 0.33
C GLY A 228 -11.51 -6.18 0.21
N LYS A 229 -12.38 -5.39 0.87
CA LYS A 229 -13.83 -5.57 0.77
C LYS A 229 -14.27 -5.25 -0.66
N VAL A 230 -14.43 -6.29 -1.48
CA VAL A 230 -14.63 -6.17 -2.93
C VAL A 230 -15.83 -5.25 -3.21
N GLY A 231 -15.57 -4.19 -3.99
CA GLY A 231 -16.56 -3.20 -4.41
C GLY A 231 -16.81 -2.00 -3.47
N TYR A 232 -16.17 -1.91 -2.30
CA TYR A 232 -16.19 -0.66 -1.50
C TYR A 232 -15.10 0.32 -1.95
N SER A 233 -13.91 -0.17 -2.28
CA SER A 233 -12.80 0.66 -2.76
C SER A 233 -12.96 1.02 -4.25
N PRO A 234 -12.53 2.21 -4.69
CA PRO A 234 -12.69 2.64 -6.06
C PRO A 234 -11.70 1.92 -7.01
N PRO A 235 -11.99 1.86 -8.32
CA PRO A 235 -11.18 1.11 -9.28
C PRO A 235 -9.70 1.56 -9.32
N GLU A 236 -9.42 2.86 -9.25
CA GLU A 236 -8.03 3.36 -9.30
C GLU A 236 -7.19 2.92 -8.09
N GLN A 237 -7.81 2.84 -6.90
CA GLN A 237 -7.18 2.33 -5.67
C GLN A 237 -6.88 0.83 -5.80
N MET A 238 -7.78 0.05 -6.38
CA MET A 238 -7.59 -1.39 -6.57
C MET A 238 -6.59 -1.74 -7.69
N GLN A 239 -6.60 -0.98 -8.78
CA GLN A 239 -5.81 -1.28 -9.99
C GLN A 239 -4.40 -0.67 -9.97
N THR A 240 -4.26 0.55 -9.44
CA THR A 240 -3.00 1.32 -9.49
C THR A 240 -2.44 1.69 -8.11
N GLY A 241 -3.20 1.46 -7.03
CA GLY A 241 -2.83 1.89 -5.68
C GLY A 241 -2.94 3.40 -5.46
N LEU A 242 -3.47 4.16 -6.43
CA LEU A 242 -3.70 5.60 -6.31
C LEU A 242 -4.81 5.86 -5.29
N VAL A 243 -4.54 6.71 -4.30
CA VAL A 243 -5.43 7.01 -3.18
C VAL A 243 -5.37 8.49 -2.85
N GLU A 244 -6.55 9.09 -2.80
CA GLU A 244 -6.77 10.54 -2.65
C GLU A 244 -8.01 10.77 -1.76
N PRO A 245 -8.28 12.01 -1.28
CA PRO A 245 -9.49 12.33 -0.51
C PRO A 245 -10.80 11.80 -1.14
N HIS A 246 -10.93 11.90 -2.46
CA HIS A 246 -12.11 11.42 -3.20
C HIS A 246 -12.23 9.88 -3.28
N SER A 247 -11.20 9.12 -2.90
CA SER A 247 -11.26 7.66 -2.79
C SER A 247 -12.02 7.22 -1.55
N ASP A 248 -11.86 7.94 -0.43
CA ASP A 248 -12.67 7.76 0.78
C ASP A 248 -14.13 8.16 0.55
N LEU A 249 -14.39 9.22 -0.23
CA LEU A 249 -15.75 9.66 -0.58
C LEU A 249 -16.49 8.61 -1.41
N TYR A 250 -15.81 7.95 -2.35
CA TYR A 250 -16.36 6.80 -3.08
C TYR A 250 -16.74 5.66 -2.13
N ALA A 251 -15.83 5.29 -1.22
CA ALA A 251 -16.05 4.21 -0.26
C ALA A 251 -17.17 4.53 0.74
N LEU A 252 -17.35 5.81 1.11
CA LEU A 252 -18.51 6.27 1.86
C LEU A 252 -19.80 6.11 1.06
N ALA A 253 -19.87 6.52 -0.21
CA ALA A 253 -21.08 6.32 -1.01
C ALA A 253 -21.43 4.83 -1.21
N ALA A 254 -20.44 3.97 -1.42
CA ALA A 254 -20.62 2.51 -1.45
C ALA A 254 -21.17 1.98 -0.12
N THR A 255 -20.63 2.45 1.01
CA THR A 255 -21.12 2.14 2.36
C THR A 255 -22.60 2.54 2.54
N ILE A 256 -22.97 3.73 2.08
CA ILE A 256 -24.34 4.27 2.20
C ILE A 256 -25.33 3.44 1.39
N LEU A 257 -24.98 3.04 0.15
CA LEU A 257 -25.83 2.17 -0.67
C LEU A 257 -26.03 0.78 -0.04
N VAL A 258 -25.01 0.22 0.61
CA VAL A 258 -25.13 -1.05 1.34
C VAL A 258 -26.09 -0.94 2.53
N LEU A 259 -26.08 0.18 3.25
CA LEU A 259 -27.02 0.42 4.37
C LEU A 259 -28.46 0.63 3.89
N LEU A 260 -28.65 1.34 2.78
CA LEU A 260 -29.95 1.60 2.16
C LEU A 260 -30.60 0.35 1.55
N THR A 261 -29.82 -0.52 0.91
CA THR A 261 -30.33 -1.66 0.14
C THR A 261 -30.22 -3.01 0.86
N GLY A 262 -29.33 -3.11 1.86
CA GLY A 262 -28.98 -4.36 2.51
C GLY A 262 -28.20 -5.35 1.63
N LYS A 263 -27.85 -4.96 0.40
CA LYS A 263 -27.09 -5.76 -0.59
C LYS A 263 -25.61 -5.41 -0.52
N GLN A 264 -24.73 -6.35 -0.86
CA GLN A 264 -23.29 -6.09 -0.98
C GLN A 264 -22.97 -5.40 -2.32
N PRO A 265 -21.85 -4.65 -2.44
CA PRO A 265 -21.50 -3.92 -3.66
C PRO A 265 -21.50 -4.75 -4.95
N GLN A 266 -21.13 -6.03 -4.88
CA GLN A 266 -21.11 -6.95 -6.03
C GLN A 266 -22.51 -7.27 -6.59
N GLU A 267 -23.57 -7.06 -5.80
CA GLU A 267 -24.97 -7.19 -6.25
C GLU A 267 -25.51 -5.87 -6.85
N LEU A 268 -24.79 -4.77 -6.61
CA LEU A 268 -25.14 -3.40 -6.99
C LEU A 268 -24.31 -2.88 -8.17
N ILE A 269 -23.19 -3.52 -8.49
CA ILE A 269 -22.29 -3.20 -9.59
C ILE A 269 -22.52 -4.16 -10.76
N ASP A 270 -22.54 -3.62 -11.97
CA ASP A 270 -22.62 -4.39 -13.20
C ASP A 270 -21.25 -5.00 -13.57
N ASN A 271 -21.19 -6.33 -13.72
CA ASN A 271 -19.94 -7.05 -13.96
C ASN A 271 -19.27 -6.75 -15.32
N HIS A 272 -19.98 -6.15 -16.28
CA HIS A 272 -19.44 -5.86 -17.62
C HIS A 272 -18.98 -4.41 -17.78
N THR A 273 -19.72 -3.48 -17.17
CA THR A 273 -19.48 -2.03 -17.27
C THR A 273 -18.83 -1.43 -16.03
N LEU A 274 -18.75 -2.19 -14.92
CA LEU A 274 -18.32 -1.73 -13.59
C LEU A 274 -19.11 -0.50 -13.08
N SER A 275 -20.31 -0.29 -13.61
CA SER A 275 -21.20 0.80 -13.23
C SER A 275 -22.15 0.40 -12.11
N TRP A 276 -22.51 1.35 -11.25
CA TRP A 276 -23.46 1.10 -10.17
C TRP A 276 -24.91 1.16 -10.68
N GLN A 277 -25.66 0.08 -10.47
CA GLN A 277 -27.08 -0.08 -10.84
C GLN A 277 -28.01 0.06 -9.62
N TRP A 278 -27.60 0.82 -8.60
CA TRP A 278 -28.28 0.92 -7.31
C TRP A 278 -29.71 1.47 -7.38
N ARG A 279 -30.02 2.30 -8.39
CA ARG A 279 -31.32 2.96 -8.59
C ARG A 279 -32.50 2.00 -8.84
N ARG A 280 -32.23 0.71 -9.12
CA ARG A 280 -33.28 -0.33 -9.20
C ARG A 280 -33.71 -0.89 -7.84
N GLU A 281 -32.89 -0.67 -6.81
CA GLU A 281 -33.03 -1.30 -5.48
C GLU A 281 -33.64 -0.37 -4.43
N VAL A 282 -33.42 0.94 -4.58
CA VAL A 282 -33.89 1.96 -3.63
C VAL A 282 -34.31 3.24 -4.37
N ASN A 283 -35.45 3.80 -3.96
CA ASN A 283 -35.92 5.10 -4.42
C ASN A 283 -35.48 6.18 -3.42
N LEU A 284 -34.74 7.18 -3.90
CA LEU A 284 -34.18 8.28 -3.09
C LEU A 284 -34.59 9.62 -3.69
N SER A 285 -34.48 10.71 -2.93
CA SER A 285 -34.65 12.06 -3.48
C SER A 285 -33.72 12.30 -4.67
N PRO A 286 -34.15 13.05 -5.71
CA PRO A 286 -33.32 13.31 -6.89
C PRO A 286 -31.97 13.92 -6.52
N THR A 287 -31.97 14.90 -5.61
CA THR A 287 -30.78 15.58 -5.09
C THR A 287 -29.79 14.59 -4.47
N PHE A 288 -30.25 13.75 -3.53
CA PHE A 288 -29.38 12.81 -2.84
C PHE A 288 -28.84 11.74 -3.80
N GLY A 289 -29.68 11.24 -4.71
CA GLY A 289 -29.24 10.32 -5.76
C GLY A 289 -28.15 10.91 -6.67
N THR A 290 -28.26 12.18 -7.07
CA THR A 290 -27.22 12.87 -7.86
C THR A 290 -25.92 13.07 -7.06
N VAL A 291 -26.01 13.28 -5.74
CA VAL A 291 -24.80 13.32 -4.88
C VAL A 291 -24.11 11.95 -4.87
N LEU A 292 -24.84 10.86 -4.65
CA LEU A 292 -24.28 9.50 -4.64
C LEU A 292 -23.69 9.10 -6.01
N ASP A 293 -24.40 9.37 -7.12
CA ASP A 293 -23.89 9.09 -8.48
C ASP A 293 -22.56 9.82 -8.75
N LYS A 294 -22.44 11.08 -8.32
CA LYS A 294 -21.20 11.84 -8.48
C LYS A 294 -20.08 11.35 -7.54
N MET A 295 -20.38 10.93 -6.31
CA MET A 295 -19.39 10.29 -5.43
C MET A 295 -18.88 8.95 -6.00
N LEU A 296 -19.72 8.25 -6.77
CA LEU A 296 -19.44 6.94 -7.36
C LEU A 296 -18.93 6.98 -8.80
N SER A 297 -18.65 8.16 -9.38
CA SER A 297 -18.15 8.23 -10.78
C SER A 297 -16.87 7.38 -10.95
N PRO A 298 -16.76 6.58 -12.03
CA PRO A 298 -15.54 5.84 -12.33
C PRO A 298 -14.35 6.78 -12.60
N THR A 299 -14.58 8.00 -13.08
CA THR A 299 -13.55 9.01 -13.32
C THR A 299 -13.25 9.80 -12.04
N PRO A 300 -12.04 9.71 -11.43
CA PRO A 300 -11.79 10.35 -10.14
C PRO A 300 -11.92 11.88 -10.14
N LYS A 301 -11.66 12.53 -11.29
CA LYS A 301 -11.78 13.98 -11.49
C LYS A 301 -13.23 14.48 -11.55
N GLU A 302 -14.20 13.61 -11.82
CA GLU A 302 -15.63 13.96 -11.87
C GLU A 302 -16.28 13.90 -10.48
N ARG A 303 -15.67 13.16 -9.54
CA ARG A 303 -16.13 13.09 -8.15
C ARG A 303 -16.01 14.43 -7.45
N TYR A 304 -16.69 14.56 -6.31
CA TYR A 304 -16.37 15.62 -5.36
C TYR A 304 -14.93 15.46 -4.87
N GLN A 305 -14.18 16.56 -4.80
CA GLN A 305 -12.74 16.55 -4.50
C GLN A 305 -12.45 16.74 -3.00
N SER A 306 -13.46 17.10 -2.19
CA SER A 306 -13.36 17.18 -0.73
C SER A 306 -14.68 16.84 -0.05
N ALA A 307 -14.62 16.40 1.20
CA ALA A 307 -15.81 16.12 2.03
C ALA A 307 -16.70 17.36 2.19
N HIS A 308 -16.10 18.56 2.25
CA HIS A 308 -16.81 19.84 2.27
C HIS A 308 -17.76 20.02 1.07
N GLN A 309 -17.32 19.67 -0.15
CA GLN A 309 -18.17 19.77 -1.34
C GLN A 309 -19.37 18.82 -1.28
N VAL A 310 -19.22 17.66 -0.63
CA VAL A 310 -20.33 16.73 -0.40
C VAL A 310 -21.30 17.31 0.63
N LEU A 311 -20.82 17.86 1.75
CA LEU A 311 -21.66 18.54 2.75
C LEU A 311 -22.47 19.69 2.15
N GLN A 312 -21.85 20.52 1.30
CA GLN A 312 -22.55 21.57 0.56
C GLN A 312 -23.64 20.99 -0.35
N ALA A 313 -23.35 19.92 -1.10
CA ALA A 313 -24.32 19.32 -2.02
C ALA A 313 -25.45 18.54 -1.33
N LEU A 314 -25.25 18.09 -0.09
CA LEU A 314 -26.29 17.49 0.76
C LEU A 314 -27.20 18.55 1.41
N THR A 315 -26.74 19.80 1.51
CA THR A 315 -27.52 20.89 2.10
C THR A 315 -28.38 21.53 1.01
N PRO A 316 -29.72 21.55 1.13
CA PRO A 316 -30.54 22.28 0.17
C PRO A 316 -30.17 23.77 0.23
N SER A 317 -29.76 24.34 -0.91
CA SER A 317 -29.53 25.78 -1.03
C SER A 317 -30.76 26.52 -0.49
N PRO A 318 -30.61 27.51 0.42
CA PRO A 318 -31.75 28.34 0.79
C PRO A 318 -32.32 28.94 -0.48
N ILE A 319 -33.62 28.77 -0.68
CA ILE A 319 -34.32 29.34 -1.84
C ILE A 319 -34.11 30.86 -1.74
N SER A 320 -33.24 31.38 -2.61
CA SER A 320 -33.13 32.81 -2.82
C SER A 320 -34.42 33.24 -3.48
N TYR A 321 -35.41 33.60 -2.67
CA TYR A 321 -36.60 34.27 -3.16
C TYR A 321 -36.11 35.48 -3.95
N PRO A 322 -36.48 35.61 -5.24
CA PRO A 322 -36.14 36.82 -5.97
C PRO A 322 -36.67 38.01 -5.15
N PRO A 323 -35.89 39.08 -4.98
CA PRO A 323 -36.34 40.25 -4.22
C PRO A 323 -37.69 40.69 -4.80
N PRO A 324 -38.68 41.02 -3.95
CA PRO A 324 -40.03 41.32 -4.41
C PRO A 324 -39.95 42.37 -5.51
N GLN A 325 -40.38 41.98 -6.72
CA GLN A 325 -40.31 42.85 -7.89
C GLN A 325 -41.04 44.15 -7.55
N GLN A 326 -40.34 45.29 -7.67
CA GLN A 326 -41.00 46.58 -7.56
C GLN A 326 -42.13 46.62 -8.60
N PRO A 327 -43.37 46.95 -8.21
CA PRO A 327 -44.48 47.00 -9.15
C PRO A 327 -44.17 48.01 -10.25
N LEU A 328 -44.35 47.60 -11.51
CA LEU A 328 -44.18 48.51 -12.65
C LEU A 328 -45.14 49.71 -12.49
N PRO A 329 -44.74 50.92 -12.92
CA PRO A 329 -45.62 52.08 -12.91
C PRO A 329 -46.85 51.78 -13.78
N THR A 330 -48.00 51.65 -13.13
CA THR A 330 -49.26 51.37 -13.81
C THR A 330 -49.73 52.65 -14.50
N ALA A 331 -50.04 52.57 -15.80
CA ALA A 331 -50.60 53.70 -16.55
C ALA A 331 -51.94 54.14 -15.94
N SER A 332 -52.17 55.45 -15.88
CA SER A 332 -53.35 56.04 -15.25
C SER A 332 -54.67 55.55 -15.87
N ALA A 333 -55.57 55.07 -15.02
CA ALA A 333 -57.00 55.00 -15.32
C ALA A 333 -57.73 56.26 -14.77
N PRO A 334 -58.89 56.66 -15.33
CA PRO A 334 -59.59 57.89 -14.93
C PRO A 334 -60.26 57.78 -13.54
N PRO A 335 -60.62 58.91 -12.90
CA PRO A 335 -61.19 58.89 -11.55
C PRO A 335 -62.62 58.33 -11.53
N ALA A 336 -62.84 57.34 -10.67
CA ALA A 336 -64.18 56.87 -10.30
C ALA A 336 -64.75 57.70 -9.15
N GLN A 337 -66.07 57.93 -9.18
CA GLN A 337 -66.78 58.75 -8.19
C GLN A 337 -66.95 58.04 -6.84
N THR A 338 -67.01 58.84 -5.79
CA THR A 338 -67.24 58.42 -4.40
C THR A 338 -68.69 58.05 -4.14
N GLU A 339 -68.95 56.84 -3.63
CA GLU A 339 -70.11 56.56 -2.78
C GLU A 339 -69.72 55.73 -1.54
N GLN A 340 -70.63 55.69 -0.57
CA GLN A 340 -70.27 55.65 0.86
C GLN A 340 -70.22 54.24 1.48
N THR A 341 -69.40 54.11 2.52
CA THR A 341 -69.33 52.91 3.38
C THR A 341 -70.52 52.85 4.34
N VAL A 342 -71.13 51.67 4.46
CA VAL A 342 -71.88 51.27 5.67
C VAL A 342 -71.31 49.94 6.16
N ALA A 343 -70.93 49.91 7.44
CA ALA A 343 -70.39 48.72 8.10
C ALA A 343 -71.51 47.92 8.76
N LEU A 344 -71.25 46.63 9.05
CA LEU A 344 -71.71 45.94 10.28
C LEU A 344 -71.01 44.58 10.44
N SER A 345 -70.97 44.08 11.67
CA SER A 345 -70.44 42.78 12.12
C SER A 345 -71.19 42.40 13.41
N PRO A 346 -70.94 41.24 14.04
CA PRO A 346 -71.06 39.87 13.54
C PRO A 346 -72.02 39.03 14.43
N SER A 347 -72.32 37.77 14.09
CA SER A 347 -73.05 36.87 15.01
C SER A 347 -72.76 35.37 14.86
N SER A 348 -72.08 34.86 15.89
CA SER A 348 -71.89 33.53 16.49
C SER A 348 -72.79 32.32 16.17
N GLY A 349 -72.19 31.12 16.30
CA GLY A 349 -72.84 29.80 16.55
C GLY A 349 -72.99 28.90 15.31
N SER A 350 -72.87 27.56 15.35
CA SER A 350 -72.52 26.61 16.44
C SER A 350 -72.23 25.19 15.86
N SER A 351 -71.37 24.39 16.49
CA SER A 351 -71.22 22.93 16.26
C SER A 351 -72.29 22.12 17.04
N PRO A 352 -72.39 20.76 16.99
CA PRO A 352 -71.57 19.74 16.28
C PRO A 352 -72.38 18.61 15.56
N SER A 353 -71.67 17.59 15.01
CA SER A 353 -71.85 16.14 15.32
C SER A 353 -71.96 15.13 14.15
N GLN A 354 -71.16 14.06 14.27
CA GLN A 354 -71.34 12.65 13.82
C GLN A 354 -71.22 12.18 12.34
N SER A 355 -70.50 11.05 12.22
CA SER A 355 -70.25 10.14 11.07
C SER A 355 -71.25 8.95 11.08
N PRO A 356 -71.10 7.79 10.35
CA PRO A 356 -70.29 7.40 9.16
C PRO A 356 -71.19 6.70 8.05
N PRO A 357 -70.88 5.52 7.44
CA PRO A 357 -70.05 5.31 6.22
C PRO A 357 -70.69 4.48 5.05
N LEU A 358 -69.88 4.25 4.00
CA LEU A 358 -69.77 3.04 3.13
C LEU A 358 -70.78 2.75 2.00
N ARG A 359 -70.27 2.63 0.75
CA ARG A 359 -70.48 1.45 -0.14
C ARG A 359 -69.62 1.44 -1.42
N GLU A 360 -69.27 0.23 -1.86
CA GLU A 360 -68.65 -0.11 -3.16
C GLU A 360 -69.70 -0.27 -4.28
N ALA A 361 -69.27 -0.20 -5.54
CA ALA A 361 -69.86 -0.93 -6.68
C ALA A 361 -68.86 -1.04 -7.85
N THR A 362 -69.06 -2.01 -8.75
CA THR A 362 -68.00 -2.59 -9.60
C THR A 362 -68.43 -2.74 -11.08
N ALA A 363 -67.44 -2.83 -11.98
CA ALA A 363 -67.47 -3.63 -13.24
C ALA A 363 -68.12 -2.99 -14.52
N PRO A 364 -68.11 -3.63 -15.72
CA PRO A 364 -66.92 -4.03 -16.54
C PRO A 364 -67.08 -4.02 -18.11
N LEU A 365 -66.04 -4.53 -18.85
CA LEU A 365 -66.01 -5.07 -20.26
C LEU A 365 -65.95 -4.04 -21.45
N GLN A 366 -65.41 -4.29 -22.66
CA GLN A 366 -64.53 -5.34 -23.26
C GLN A 366 -63.92 -4.90 -24.65
N VAL A 367 -62.74 -5.45 -25.04
CA VAL A 367 -62.32 -6.08 -26.36
C VAL A 367 -62.60 -5.31 -27.71
N GLU A 368 -61.76 -5.24 -28.78
CA GLU A 368 -60.93 -6.24 -29.50
C GLU A 368 -59.79 -5.64 -30.42
N LYS A 369 -58.99 -6.48 -31.10
CA LYS A 369 -57.95 -6.15 -32.15
C LYS A 369 -58.15 -7.02 -33.41
N PRO A 370 -57.63 -6.66 -34.62
CA PRO A 370 -56.32 -7.18 -35.12
C PRO A 370 -55.52 -6.20 -36.06
N GLY A 371 -54.17 -6.17 -36.09
CA GLY A 371 -53.30 -6.81 -37.11
C GLY A 371 -52.68 -5.80 -38.13
N ARG A 372 -51.69 -6.10 -39.03
CA ARG A 372 -50.57 -7.08 -39.03
C ARG A 372 -49.51 -6.82 -40.17
N GLN A 373 -48.31 -6.28 -39.86
CA GLN A 373 -47.04 -6.33 -40.65
C GLN A 373 -47.01 -5.55 -42.02
N ASN A 374 -45.91 -5.04 -42.61
CA ASN A 374 -44.52 -5.55 -42.71
C ASN A 374 -43.51 -4.51 -43.34
N LYS A 375 -42.21 -4.50 -42.93
CA LYS A 375 -40.95 -4.07 -43.67
C LYS A 375 -40.84 -2.64 -44.30
N ARG A 376 -39.67 -1.99 -44.55
CA ARG A 376 -38.22 -2.36 -44.54
C ARG A 376 -37.28 -1.12 -44.51
N GLU A 377 -36.02 -1.33 -44.07
CA GLU A 377 -34.74 -0.63 -44.45
C GLU A 377 -34.50 0.89 -44.23
N GLY A 378 -33.30 1.25 -43.71
CA GLY A 378 -32.71 2.61 -43.81
C GLY A 378 -31.92 3.13 -42.59
N ASN A 379 -30.58 3.13 -42.67
CA ASN A 379 -29.59 3.89 -41.85
C ASN A 379 -28.40 4.17 -42.81
N PRO A 380 -27.61 5.28 -42.77
CA PRO A 380 -26.98 5.83 -41.55
C PRO A 380 -26.62 7.36 -41.49
N HIS A 381 -26.00 7.73 -40.35
CA HIS A 381 -24.97 8.78 -40.12
C HIS A 381 -25.29 10.27 -39.87
N GLN A 382 -24.48 10.82 -38.93
CA GLN A 382 -24.04 12.22 -38.68
C GLN A 382 -25.09 13.24 -38.18
N VAL A 383 -24.99 13.76 -36.95
CA VAL A 383 -23.98 14.68 -36.35
C VAL A 383 -24.17 16.14 -36.80
N LEU A 384 -24.65 16.98 -35.88
CA LEU A 384 -24.23 18.39 -35.71
C LEU A 384 -24.61 18.89 -34.30
N ALA A 385 -23.84 19.84 -33.79
CA ALA A 385 -23.75 20.22 -32.37
C ALA A 385 -24.63 21.45 -32.00
N PRO A 386 -24.88 21.70 -30.70
CA PRO A 386 -25.58 22.89 -30.24
C PRO A 386 -24.67 24.12 -30.13
N HIS A 387 -25.27 25.31 -30.20
CA HIS A 387 -24.60 26.58 -29.94
C HIS A 387 -24.39 26.84 -28.44
N SER A 388 -23.15 27.23 -28.11
CA SER A 388 -22.71 28.29 -27.19
C SER A 388 -23.77 29.16 -26.47
N ALA A 389 -23.50 29.80 -25.32
CA ALA A 389 -22.46 29.67 -24.28
C ALA A 389 -22.73 30.78 -23.23
N SER A 390 -22.35 30.59 -21.97
CA SER A 390 -21.84 31.69 -21.13
C SER A 390 -20.91 31.15 -20.05
N SER A 391 -19.78 31.82 -19.83
CA SER A 391 -18.60 31.28 -19.17
C SER A 391 -18.22 32.07 -17.93
N SER A 392 -17.93 31.36 -16.84
CA SER A 392 -17.17 31.90 -15.70
C SER A 392 -15.93 31.02 -15.49
N SER A 393 -14.78 31.54 -15.93
CA SER A 393 -13.50 30.82 -15.89
C SER A 393 -12.86 30.92 -14.50
N PRO A 394 -12.48 29.81 -13.84
CA PRO A 394 -11.63 29.87 -12.66
C PRO A 394 -10.15 30.06 -13.07
N SER A 395 -9.44 30.90 -12.33
CA SER A 395 -8.03 31.23 -12.55
C SER A 395 -7.12 30.01 -12.40
N THR A 396 -6.31 29.72 -13.42
CA THR A 396 -5.27 28.66 -13.40
C THR A 396 -3.87 29.24 -13.55
N SER A 397 -3.09 29.23 -12.46
CA SER A 397 -1.63 29.32 -12.50
C SER A 397 -0.98 28.45 -11.43
N TRP A 398 -0.22 27.46 -11.89
CA TRP A 398 0.90 26.84 -11.18
C TRP A 398 2.14 26.86 -12.11
N TRP A 399 2.23 27.95 -12.87
CA TRP A 399 3.22 28.36 -13.89
C TRP A 399 3.80 27.28 -14.82
N THR A 400 2.95 26.85 -15.76
CA THR A 400 3.26 25.96 -16.88
C THR A 400 3.95 26.67 -18.07
N PRO A 401 4.86 26.01 -18.81
CA PRO A 401 5.18 26.35 -20.21
C PRO A 401 4.00 26.13 -21.16
N ASP A 402 3.07 25.24 -20.79
CA ASP A 402 1.93 24.70 -21.56
C ASP A 402 0.89 25.73 -22.09
N LYS A 403 1.15 27.05 -21.99
CA LYS A 403 0.32 28.12 -22.58
C LYS A 403 1.01 28.93 -23.69
N ILE A 404 2.28 28.67 -24.01
CA ILE A 404 2.97 29.35 -25.14
C ILE A 404 2.69 28.67 -26.50
N ILE A 405 2.37 27.37 -26.52
CA ILE A 405 2.05 26.63 -27.76
C ILE A 405 0.60 26.87 -28.21
N ALA A 406 0.32 28.09 -28.67
CA ALA A 406 -0.93 28.45 -29.34
C ALA A 406 -0.73 29.38 -30.56
N ILE A 407 0.51 29.66 -30.95
CA ILE A 407 0.85 30.52 -32.12
C ILE A 407 1.90 29.80 -33.00
N ALA A 408 1.56 28.62 -33.51
CA ALA A 408 2.45 27.85 -34.41
C ALA A 408 1.73 26.93 -35.43
N VAL A 409 0.42 27.10 -35.69
CA VAL A 409 -0.36 26.20 -36.59
C VAL A 409 -1.20 26.97 -37.63
N VAL A 410 -0.67 28.08 -38.18
CA VAL A 410 -1.32 28.84 -39.28
C VAL A 410 -0.47 28.89 -40.56
N MET A 411 0.76 28.36 -40.55
CA MET A 411 1.69 28.41 -41.69
C MET A 411 2.13 27.02 -42.17
N SER A 412 1.20 26.07 -42.29
CA SER A 412 1.49 24.72 -42.82
C SER A 412 0.39 24.12 -43.72
N THR A 413 -0.42 24.97 -44.38
CA THR A 413 -1.30 24.59 -45.50
C THR A 413 -1.18 25.58 -46.67
N ALA A 414 0.05 25.80 -47.16
CA ALA A 414 0.33 26.72 -48.25
C ALA A 414 1.41 26.22 -49.24
N ILE A 415 1.41 24.92 -49.56
CA ILE A 415 2.05 24.40 -50.78
C ILE A 415 1.08 23.44 -51.49
N GLY A 416 0.54 23.88 -52.64
CA GLY A 416 -0.37 23.14 -53.53
C GLY A 416 -1.83 23.11 -53.03
N VAL A 417 -2.79 23.85 -53.60
CA VAL A 417 -3.18 23.89 -55.02
C VAL A 417 -3.93 25.20 -55.34
N GLY A 418 -3.71 25.77 -56.54
CA GLY A 418 -4.75 26.50 -57.28
C GLY A 418 -4.88 28.02 -57.07
N MET A 419 -4.73 28.78 -58.16
CA MET A 419 -5.25 30.15 -58.28
C MET A 419 -6.79 30.15 -58.30
N TRP A 420 -7.46 31.01 -57.51
CA TRP A 420 -8.42 32.03 -58.01
C TRP A 420 -9.05 32.87 -56.87
N GLY A 421 -9.31 34.15 -57.15
CA GLY A 421 -10.55 34.82 -56.67
C GLY A 421 -10.52 35.69 -55.41
N ALA A 422 -10.62 37.01 -55.65
CA ALA A 422 -11.36 38.01 -54.88
C ALA A 422 -10.87 38.48 -53.48
N ASN A 423 -10.63 39.80 -53.40
CA ASN A 423 -10.76 40.61 -52.17
C ASN A 423 -12.18 40.53 -51.59
N GLN A 424 -12.27 40.72 -50.27
CA GLN A 424 -13.21 41.57 -49.51
C GLN A 424 -13.68 40.87 -48.22
N LEU A 425 -13.91 41.69 -47.19
CA LEU A 425 -14.44 41.31 -45.86
C LEU A 425 -13.47 40.50 -44.99
N PHE A 426 -12.69 41.19 -44.15
CA PHE A 426 -13.14 41.43 -42.77
C PHE A 426 -12.52 42.72 -42.23
N ASP A 427 -13.35 43.49 -41.53
CA ASP A 427 -13.07 44.87 -41.14
C ASP A 427 -12.25 44.96 -39.85
N SER A 428 -11.44 46.01 -39.73
CA SER A 428 -10.54 46.22 -38.61
C SER A 428 -11.20 47.07 -37.52
N SER A 429 -11.54 46.50 -36.35
CA SER A 429 -11.69 47.30 -35.12
C SER A 429 -11.70 46.48 -33.81
N SER A 430 -11.23 47.14 -32.75
CA SER A 430 -11.37 46.81 -31.32
C SER A 430 -10.84 45.45 -30.81
N PHE A 431 -9.53 45.35 -30.60
CA PHE A 431 -8.98 44.75 -29.38
C PHE A 431 -7.88 45.65 -28.81
N SER A 432 -8.02 46.04 -27.53
CA SER A 432 -7.01 46.84 -26.83
C SER A 432 -5.80 45.98 -26.45
N PRO A 433 -4.55 46.43 -26.68
CA PRO A 433 -3.36 45.60 -26.48
C PRO A 433 -2.69 45.87 -25.12
N ASP A 434 -3.26 45.37 -24.03
CA ASP A 434 -2.62 45.37 -22.70
C ASP A 434 -2.60 43.96 -22.09
N VAL A 435 -1.71 43.13 -22.63
CA VAL A 435 -1.22 41.91 -21.98
C VAL A 435 0.30 42.03 -21.90
N PRO A 436 0.92 42.02 -20.72
CA PRO A 436 2.37 41.96 -20.59
C PRO A 436 2.85 40.62 -21.15
N LYS A 437 3.23 40.59 -22.43
CA LYS A 437 3.89 39.43 -23.02
C LYS A 437 5.23 39.26 -22.32
N LEU A 438 5.48 38.06 -21.80
CA LEU A 438 6.80 37.63 -21.30
C LEU A 438 7.88 38.04 -22.32
N SER A 439 9.05 38.47 -21.85
CA SER A 439 10.13 38.90 -22.76
C SER A 439 10.52 37.78 -23.73
N LEU A 440 10.96 38.12 -24.94
CA LEU A 440 11.33 37.11 -25.95
C LEU A 440 12.43 36.17 -25.44
N GLU A 441 13.39 36.71 -24.69
CA GLU A 441 14.47 35.95 -24.03
C GLU A 441 13.91 34.94 -23.01
N GLU A 442 12.91 35.32 -22.23
CA GLU A 442 12.27 34.43 -21.27
C GLU A 442 11.43 33.34 -21.95
N GLN A 443 10.72 33.67 -23.03
CA GLN A 443 9.99 32.67 -23.81
C GLN A 443 10.96 31.61 -24.37
N GLN A 444 12.07 32.04 -24.98
CA GLN A 444 13.13 31.16 -25.47
C GLN A 444 13.79 30.32 -24.37
N ARG A 445 14.00 30.88 -23.17
CA ARG A 445 14.55 30.13 -22.02
C ARG A 445 13.59 29.04 -21.56
N LYS A 446 12.29 29.34 -21.45
CA LYS A 446 11.27 28.37 -21.04
C LYS A 446 11.03 27.28 -22.08
N GLU A 447 11.09 27.64 -23.37
CA GLU A 447 11.02 26.68 -24.48
C GLU A 447 12.19 25.68 -24.41
N LYS A 448 13.44 26.15 -24.29
CA LYS A 448 14.62 25.30 -24.12
C LYS A 448 14.54 24.37 -22.90
N LEU A 449 14.01 24.86 -21.78
CA LEU A 449 13.81 24.05 -20.57
C LEU A 449 12.78 22.93 -20.82
N ASP A 450 11.69 23.23 -21.52
CA ASP A 450 10.69 22.21 -21.84
C ASP A 450 11.19 21.20 -22.87
N GLU A 451 11.88 21.65 -23.94
CA GLU A 451 12.56 20.76 -24.90
C GLU A 451 13.54 19.83 -24.18
N ARG A 452 14.39 20.35 -23.29
CA ARG A 452 15.35 19.56 -22.52
C ARG A 452 14.64 18.54 -21.60
N ARG A 453 13.57 18.94 -20.93
CA ARG A 453 12.71 18.05 -20.12
C ARG A 453 12.08 16.95 -20.97
N GLN A 454 11.57 17.27 -22.17
CA GLN A 454 10.99 16.31 -23.11
C GLN A 454 12.03 15.32 -23.62
N GLN A 455 13.22 15.79 -24.03
CA GLN A 455 14.36 14.95 -24.43
C GLN A 455 14.75 13.95 -23.33
N LEU A 456 14.76 14.40 -22.08
CA LEU A 456 15.04 13.56 -20.92
C LEU A 456 13.86 12.63 -20.53
N SER A 457 12.70 12.77 -21.16
CA SER A 457 11.46 12.03 -20.91
C SER A 457 10.91 12.18 -19.48
N ILE A 458 11.10 13.35 -18.86
CA ILE A 458 10.66 13.61 -17.48
C ILE A 458 9.24 14.20 -17.48
N ASN A 459 8.36 13.70 -16.60
CA ASN A 459 6.99 14.17 -16.49
C ASN A 459 6.90 15.66 -16.07
N ASN A 460 6.11 16.48 -16.80
CA ASN A 460 6.02 17.93 -16.56
C ASN A 460 5.48 18.28 -15.15
N LYS A 461 4.40 17.63 -14.71
CA LYS A 461 3.79 17.89 -13.39
C LYS A 461 4.76 17.54 -12.26
N PHE A 462 5.44 16.40 -12.36
CA PHE A 462 6.48 16.02 -11.40
C PHE A 462 7.61 17.05 -11.37
N PHE A 463 8.15 17.39 -12.55
CA PHE A 463 9.28 18.29 -12.67
C PHE A 463 8.96 19.67 -12.09
N THR A 464 7.81 20.26 -12.45
CA THR A 464 7.35 21.53 -11.88
C THR A 464 7.28 21.47 -10.34
N ASN A 465 6.68 20.41 -9.77
CA ASN A 465 6.63 20.24 -8.32
C ASN A 465 8.02 20.13 -7.67
N LEU A 466 8.98 19.50 -8.34
CA LEU A 466 10.37 19.39 -7.86
C LEU A 466 11.09 20.74 -7.88
N VAL A 467 10.98 21.50 -8.97
CA VAL A 467 11.57 22.86 -9.05
C VAL A 467 10.92 23.76 -8.00
N ASN A 468 9.60 23.67 -7.80
CA ASN A 468 8.87 24.44 -6.77
C ASN A 468 9.37 24.13 -5.36
N GLN A 469 9.60 22.85 -5.03
CA GLN A 469 10.19 22.44 -3.76
C GLN A 469 11.55 23.13 -3.54
N VAL A 470 12.47 23.01 -4.50
CA VAL A 470 13.83 23.59 -4.37
C VAL A 470 13.81 25.12 -4.38
N PHE A 471 12.92 25.74 -5.16
CA PHE A 471 12.72 27.19 -5.18
C PHE A 471 12.24 27.72 -3.82
N TRP A 472 11.30 27.04 -3.16
CA TRP A 472 10.82 27.42 -1.81
C TRP A 472 11.82 27.05 -0.69
N GLU A 473 12.66 26.03 -0.86
CA GLU A 473 13.80 25.77 0.04
C GLU A 473 14.83 26.91 -0.03
N LYS A 474 15.12 27.43 -1.23
CA LYS A 474 16.00 28.61 -1.42
C LYS A 474 15.31 29.93 -1.02
N ASN A 475 13.97 30.03 -1.10
CA ASN A 475 13.18 31.23 -0.79
C ASN A 475 12.04 30.97 0.24
N PRO A 476 12.33 30.79 1.53
CA PRO A 476 11.33 30.38 2.53
C PRO A 476 10.16 31.36 2.71
N SER A 477 10.39 32.66 2.53
CA SER A 477 9.36 33.71 2.60
C SER A 477 8.35 33.67 1.44
N LEU A 478 8.66 32.96 0.36
CA LEU A 478 7.81 32.81 -0.83
C LEU A 478 7.13 31.45 -0.88
N ARG A 479 7.19 30.66 0.19
CA ARG A 479 6.61 29.31 0.25
C ARG A 479 5.12 29.33 -0.05
N ASN A 480 4.69 28.46 -0.97
CA ASN A 480 3.32 28.38 -1.50
C ASN A 480 2.82 29.65 -2.26
N ARG A 481 3.68 30.64 -2.52
CA ARG A 481 3.34 31.77 -3.40
C ARG A 481 3.38 31.33 -4.86
N THR A 482 2.30 31.60 -5.60
CA THR A 482 2.26 31.44 -7.06
C THR A 482 2.98 32.60 -7.73
N LEU A 483 3.91 32.31 -8.64
CA LEU A 483 4.51 33.32 -9.51
C LEU A 483 3.53 33.69 -10.64
N THR A 484 3.38 34.99 -10.89
CA THR A 484 2.53 35.55 -11.96
C THR A 484 3.35 35.95 -13.18
N ASP A 485 2.68 36.24 -14.29
CA ASP A 485 3.26 36.77 -15.53
C ASP A 485 3.64 38.27 -15.44
N LYS A 486 3.27 38.95 -14.34
CA LYS A 486 3.57 40.36 -14.10
C LYS A 486 5.09 40.63 -14.06
N PRO A 487 5.55 41.84 -14.46
CA PRO A 487 6.96 42.24 -14.35
C PRO A 487 7.55 42.11 -12.95
N GLU A 488 6.75 42.32 -11.90
CA GLU A 488 7.11 42.16 -10.49
C GLU A 488 7.69 40.77 -10.15
N ASP A 489 7.27 39.72 -10.88
CA ASP A 489 7.72 38.34 -10.68
C ASP A 489 8.81 37.91 -11.68
N ALA A 490 9.28 38.78 -12.58
CA ALA A 490 10.21 38.41 -13.65
C ALA A 490 11.56 37.87 -13.13
N GLU A 491 12.11 38.49 -12.08
CA GLU A 491 13.35 38.03 -11.47
C GLU A 491 13.16 36.67 -10.76
N LEU A 492 12.04 36.49 -10.05
CA LEU A 492 11.71 35.23 -9.38
C LEU A 492 11.46 34.09 -10.39
N ARG A 493 10.83 34.40 -11.53
CA ARG A 493 10.70 33.46 -12.66
C ARG A 493 12.05 33.11 -13.29
N ALA A 494 12.99 34.06 -13.37
CA ALA A 494 14.36 33.78 -13.81
C ALA A 494 15.14 32.90 -12.83
N GLN A 495 15.00 33.12 -11.51
CA GLN A 495 15.57 32.23 -10.50
C GLN A 495 14.96 30.84 -10.56
N TRP A 496 13.63 30.72 -10.74
CA TRP A 496 12.97 29.42 -10.92
C TRP A 496 13.48 28.68 -12.17
N ASP A 497 13.60 29.38 -13.30
CA ASP A 497 14.12 28.80 -14.55
C ASP A 497 15.58 28.32 -14.39
N SER A 498 16.41 29.04 -13.64
CA SER A 498 17.79 28.62 -13.34
C SER A 498 17.85 27.36 -12.45
N ILE A 499 16.93 27.23 -11.48
CA ILE A 499 16.81 26.01 -10.67
C ILE A 499 16.31 24.84 -11.53
N ALA A 500 15.39 25.08 -12.48
CA ALA A 500 14.94 24.08 -13.43
C ALA A 500 16.10 23.56 -14.30
N GLU A 501 16.96 24.45 -14.80
CA GLU A 501 18.17 24.08 -15.55
C GLU A 501 19.14 23.23 -14.72
N GLU A 502 19.46 23.67 -13.49
CA GLU A 502 20.31 22.94 -12.54
C GLU A 502 19.78 21.51 -12.28
N LEU A 503 18.46 21.38 -12.11
CA LEU A 503 17.81 20.10 -11.86
C LEU A 503 17.79 19.19 -13.09
N LEU A 504 17.57 19.71 -14.31
CA LEU A 504 17.59 18.88 -15.51
C LEU A 504 18.97 18.25 -15.75
N GLU A 505 20.05 18.99 -15.53
CA GLU A 505 21.40 18.43 -15.64
C GLU A 505 21.71 17.40 -14.54
N LYS A 506 21.28 17.63 -13.29
CA LYS A 506 21.37 16.61 -12.23
C LYS A 506 20.53 15.36 -12.51
N LEU A 507 19.39 15.48 -13.19
CA LEU A 507 18.53 14.34 -13.56
C LEU A 507 19.00 13.62 -14.83
N ALA A 508 19.80 14.27 -15.69
CA ALA A 508 20.33 13.68 -16.91
C ALA A 508 21.25 12.46 -16.69
N VAL A 509 21.78 12.30 -15.46
CA VAL A 509 22.66 11.19 -15.07
C VAL A 509 21.93 9.88 -14.77
N LEU A 510 20.62 9.93 -14.48
CA LEU A 510 19.78 8.75 -14.28
C LEU A 510 19.56 7.98 -15.59
N SER A 511 19.19 6.70 -15.50
CA SER A 511 18.79 5.94 -16.68
C SER A 511 17.51 6.50 -17.33
N SER A 512 17.31 6.20 -18.62
CA SER A 512 16.07 6.54 -19.34
C SER A 512 14.84 5.89 -18.69
N SER A 513 14.99 4.69 -18.14
CA SER A 513 13.95 4.00 -17.35
C SER A 513 13.61 4.76 -16.07
N ALA A 514 14.60 5.11 -15.26
CA ALA A 514 14.39 5.82 -13.99
C ALA A 514 13.77 7.20 -14.22
N ARG A 515 14.24 7.97 -15.22
CA ARG A 515 13.68 9.29 -15.55
C ARG A 515 12.20 9.25 -15.93
N LYS A 516 11.77 8.23 -16.69
CA LYS A 516 10.37 8.06 -17.09
C LYS A 516 9.44 7.72 -15.93
N GLN A 517 9.97 7.15 -14.85
CA GLN A 517 9.24 6.80 -13.62
C GLN A 517 9.26 7.90 -12.55
N LEU A 518 9.98 9.00 -12.78
CA LEU A 518 10.01 10.13 -11.84
C LEU A 518 8.61 10.75 -11.69
N GLY A 519 8.09 10.72 -10.46
CA GLY A 519 6.73 11.14 -10.13
C GLY A 519 5.71 10.01 -10.07
N SER A 520 6.07 8.78 -10.43
CA SER A 520 5.22 7.60 -10.29
C SER A 520 5.74 6.55 -9.30
N PHE A 521 6.95 6.69 -8.73
CA PHE A 521 7.49 5.70 -7.80
C PHE A 521 6.65 5.59 -6.53
N THR A 522 5.91 4.49 -6.43
CA THR A 522 5.03 4.13 -5.33
C THR A 522 5.78 3.42 -4.19
N GLN A 523 5.12 3.28 -3.03
CA GLN A 523 5.59 2.36 -1.99
C GLN A 523 5.67 0.90 -2.51
N ALA A 524 4.77 0.49 -3.40
CA ALA A 524 4.78 -0.87 -3.94
C ALA A 524 6.02 -1.14 -4.81
N GLU A 525 6.55 -0.15 -5.52
CA GLU A 525 7.79 -0.29 -6.30
C GLU A 525 9.04 -0.28 -5.42
N ARG A 526 9.06 0.55 -4.35
CA ARG A 526 10.09 0.41 -3.29
C ARG A 526 10.13 -1.00 -2.72
N ASP A 527 8.96 -1.56 -2.48
CA ASP A 527 8.78 -2.85 -1.84
C ASP A 527 9.16 -4.00 -2.78
N ARG A 528 8.80 -3.88 -4.06
CA ARG A 528 9.28 -4.76 -5.14
C ARG A 528 10.81 -4.73 -5.26
N ALA A 529 11.43 -3.54 -5.22
CA ALA A 529 12.88 -3.40 -5.24
C ALA A 529 13.56 -4.14 -4.07
N LYS A 530 12.97 -4.10 -2.85
CA LYS A 530 13.43 -4.94 -1.72
C LYS A 530 13.35 -6.43 -2.04
N VAL A 531 12.29 -6.91 -2.70
CA VAL A 531 12.15 -8.33 -3.06
C VAL A 531 13.17 -8.76 -4.10
N GLU A 532 13.31 -7.99 -5.19
CA GLU A 532 14.18 -8.33 -6.31
C GLU A 532 15.64 -8.44 -5.86
N VAL A 533 16.11 -7.52 -5.01
CA VAL A 533 17.48 -7.62 -4.45
C VAL A 533 17.64 -8.80 -3.48
N ASN A 534 16.62 -9.08 -2.67
CA ASN A 534 16.62 -10.22 -1.75
C ASN A 534 16.71 -11.58 -2.48
N GLN A 535 16.22 -11.71 -3.73
CA GLN A 535 16.30 -12.96 -4.49
C GLN A 535 17.74 -13.45 -4.74
N ILE A 536 18.72 -12.55 -4.73
CA ILE A 536 20.14 -12.90 -4.87
C ILE A 536 20.89 -12.96 -3.53
N ASN A 537 20.18 -12.94 -2.40
CA ASN A 537 20.70 -12.88 -1.03
C ASN A 537 21.44 -11.56 -0.69
N VAL A 538 21.00 -10.44 -1.29
CA VAL A 538 21.42 -9.09 -0.91
C VAL A 538 20.23 -8.38 -0.29
N GLY A 539 20.41 -7.78 0.88
CA GLY A 539 19.39 -7.05 1.61
C GLY A 539 19.19 -5.64 1.06
N SER A 540 17.98 -5.11 1.28
CA SER A 540 17.64 -3.73 0.92
C SER A 540 18.55 -2.65 1.55
N ARG A 541 19.28 -2.94 2.63
CA ARG A 541 20.25 -2.02 3.25
C ARG A 541 21.40 -1.73 2.30
N SER A 542 22.08 -2.77 1.80
CA SER A 542 23.15 -2.63 0.80
C SER A 542 22.69 -1.99 -0.51
N LEU A 543 21.42 -2.18 -0.91
CA LEU A 543 20.82 -1.43 -2.02
C LEU A 543 20.70 0.08 -1.70
N TYR A 544 20.27 0.44 -0.49
CA TYR A 544 20.13 1.83 -0.07
C TYR A 544 21.47 2.52 0.16
N ASP A 545 22.49 1.85 0.72
CA ASP A 545 23.87 2.40 0.79
C ASP A 545 24.35 2.90 -0.60
N LEU A 546 24.13 2.09 -1.64
CA LEU A 546 24.49 2.41 -3.01
C LEU A 546 23.62 3.53 -3.60
N GLY A 547 22.32 3.57 -3.24
CA GLY A 547 21.38 4.61 -3.64
C GLY A 547 21.73 5.97 -3.04
N ASP A 548 21.96 6.02 -1.73
CA ASP A 548 22.35 7.19 -0.94
C ASP A 548 23.67 7.77 -1.46
N ALA A 549 24.69 6.94 -1.65
CA ALA A 549 25.98 7.38 -2.20
C ALA A 549 25.82 8.05 -3.57
N ALA A 550 24.95 7.52 -4.44
CA ALA A 550 24.71 8.08 -5.76
C ALA A 550 23.84 9.34 -5.74
N PHE A 551 22.79 9.37 -4.91
CA PHE A 551 21.91 10.52 -4.78
C PHE A 551 22.64 11.72 -4.15
N TYR A 552 23.33 11.51 -3.02
CA TYR A 552 24.05 12.59 -2.33
C TYR A 552 25.31 13.08 -3.09
N GLN A 553 25.73 12.41 -4.16
CA GLN A 553 26.74 12.94 -5.08
C GLN A 553 26.23 14.17 -5.86
N TYR A 554 24.92 14.23 -6.13
CA TYR A 554 24.27 15.33 -6.86
C TYR A 554 23.43 16.26 -5.96
N PHE A 555 22.96 15.73 -4.82
CA PHE A 555 22.12 16.41 -3.83
C PHE A 555 22.71 16.35 -2.40
N PRO A 556 23.98 16.77 -2.18
CA PRO A 556 24.62 16.70 -0.86
C PRO A 556 23.86 17.52 0.22
N GLU A 557 23.15 18.57 -0.18
CA GLU A 557 22.32 19.43 0.67
C GLU A 557 21.04 18.75 1.22
N GLN A 558 20.75 17.52 0.78
CA GLN A 558 19.62 16.72 1.27
C GLN A 558 20.03 15.74 2.39
N ARG A 559 21.32 15.62 2.72
CA ARG A 559 21.80 14.77 3.82
C ARG A 559 21.17 15.17 5.16
N GLY A 560 20.63 14.19 5.88
CA GLY A 560 20.00 14.40 7.19
C GLY A 560 18.61 15.07 7.15
N LYS A 561 18.07 15.41 5.97
CA LYS A 561 16.69 15.88 5.82
C LYS A 561 15.73 14.69 5.65
N ASN A 562 14.50 14.82 6.13
CA ASN A 562 13.43 13.86 5.82
C ASN A 562 12.72 14.26 4.52
N PHE A 563 13.13 13.66 3.41
CA PHE A 563 12.70 14.04 2.07
C PHE A 563 11.92 12.95 1.30
N ILE A 564 11.73 11.75 1.87
CA ILE A 564 11.21 10.57 1.17
C ILE A 564 9.78 10.76 0.60
N GLU A 565 8.92 11.49 1.30
CA GLU A 565 7.55 11.81 0.89
C GLU A 565 7.44 13.16 0.14
N GLN A 566 8.58 13.79 -0.20
CA GLN A 566 8.65 15.03 -0.99
C GLN A 566 8.98 14.73 -2.46
N PRO A 567 8.76 15.66 -3.42
CA PRO A 567 9.17 15.48 -4.82
C PRO A 567 10.62 15.02 -5.01
N ILE A 568 11.59 15.56 -4.26
CA ILE A 568 13.00 15.10 -4.34
C ILE A 568 13.18 13.63 -3.91
N GLY A 569 12.28 13.08 -3.08
CA GLY A 569 12.25 11.66 -2.72
C GLY A 569 12.02 10.72 -3.91
N GLN A 570 11.33 11.18 -4.97
CA GLN A 570 11.21 10.44 -6.23
C GLN A 570 12.54 10.36 -6.98
N VAL A 571 13.37 11.40 -6.90
CA VAL A 571 14.71 11.44 -7.51
C VAL A 571 15.62 10.40 -6.84
N TRP A 572 15.56 10.31 -5.51
CA TRP A 572 16.24 9.24 -4.76
C TRP A 572 15.77 7.85 -5.18
N GLN A 573 14.47 7.61 -5.40
CA GLN A 573 13.98 6.32 -5.94
C GLN A 573 14.58 6.02 -7.32
N GLY A 574 14.74 7.03 -8.19
CA GLY A 574 15.40 6.89 -9.48
C GLY A 574 16.82 6.35 -9.35
N PHE A 575 17.63 6.91 -8.45
CA PHE A 575 18.97 6.40 -8.17
C PHE A 575 18.94 4.98 -7.59
N VAL A 576 18.05 4.69 -6.64
CA VAL A 576 17.88 3.34 -6.08
C VAL A 576 17.50 2.32 -7.17
N SER A 577 16.61 2.68 -8.10
CA SER A 577 16.21 1.81 -9.22
C SER A 577 17.39 1.50 -10.15
N ASP A 578 18.25 2.49 -10.44
CA ASP A 578 19.45 2.27 -11.26
C ASP A 578 20.47 1.37 -10.54
N LYS A 579 20.61 1.50 -9.21
CA LYS A 579 21.48 0.62 -8.42
C LYS A 579 20.93 -0.80 -8.30
N LEU A 580 19.60 -0.96 -8.18
CA LEU A 580 18.95 -2.27 -8.23
C LEU A 580 19.29 -2.99 -9.55
N HIS A 581 19.07 -2.34 -10.70
CA HIS A 581 19.43 -2.91 -11.99
C HIS A 581 20.93 -3.24 -12.09
N ALA A 582 21.81 -2.37 -11.57
CA ALA A 582 23.25 -2.62 -11.57
C ALA A 582 23.66 -3.82 -10.69
N ILE A 583 22.97 -4.05 -9.57
CA ILE A 583 23.14 -5.20 -8.68
C ILE A 583 22.64 -6.48 -9.36
N LEU A 584 21.42 -6.48 -9.91
CA LEU A 584 20.82 -7.64 -10.58
C LEU A 584 21.61 -8.05 -11.84
N ALA A 585 22.17 -7.09 -12.57
CA ALA A 585 23.07 -7.33 -13.71
C ALA A 585 24.50 -7.76 -13.30
N GLY A 586 24.81 -7.86 -12.00
CA GLY A 586 26.14 -8.26 -11.50
C GLY A 586 27.25 -7.20 -11.63
N SER A 587 26.96 -6.03 -12.21
CA SER A 587 27.95 -4.95 -12.35
C SER A 587 28.33 -4.33 -11.00
N ALA A 588 27.34 -4.10 -10.13
CA ALA A 588 27.48 -3.56 -8.78
C ALA A 588 27.42 -4.65 -7.68
N PHE A 589 27.53 -5.93 -8.05
CA PHE A 589 27.43 -7.06 -7.12
C PHE A 589 28.54 -8.10 -7.35
N LYS A 590 28.98 -8.81 -6.32
CA LYS A 590 29.80 -10.03 -6.45
C LYS A 590 29.65 -10.95 -5.24
N LYS A 591 29.20 -12.18 -5.47
CA LYS A 591 29.28 -13.26 -4.48
C LYS A 591 30.75 -13.69 -4.29
N ILE A 592 31.19 -13.74 -3.04
CA ILE A 592 32.50 -14.24 -2.63
C ILE A 592 32.37 -15.72 -2.33
N VAL A 593 33.27 -16.50 -2.93
CA VAL A 593 33.46 -17.92 -2.67
C VAL A 593 34.90 -18.08 -2.21
N PHE A 594 35.12 -18.82 -1.13
CA PHE A 594 36.45 -19.16 -0.65
C PHE A 594 36.98 -20.35 -1.44
N ASP A 595 38.23 -20.29 -1.89
CA ASP A 595 38.89 -21.42 -2.53
C ASP A 595 38.99 -22.62 -1.56
N LYS A 596 39.11 -23.84 -2.09
CA LYS A 596 39.11 -25.05 -1.28
C LYS A 596 40.26 -25.05 -0.26
N GLY A 597 39.94 -24.89 1.02
CA GLY A 597 40.90 -24.81 2.13
C GLY A 597 41.41 -23.40 2.43
N ALA A 598 41.01 -22.37 1.67
CA ALA A 598 41.32 -20.99 1.97
C ALA A 598 40.33 -20.44 3.02
N ILE A 599 40.87 -19.82 4.07
CA ILE A 599 40.08 -19.12 5.10
C ILE A 599 39.86 -17.64 4.78
N SER A 600 40.47 -17.12 3.71
CA SER A 600 40.41 -15.69 3.35
C SER A 600 40.24 -15.48 1.85
N SER A 601 39.46 -14.48 1.46
CA SER A 601 39.31 -14.01 0.09
C SER A 601 39.60 -12.51 0.00
N ARG A 602 40.08 -12.06 -1.16
CA ARG A 602 40.40 -10.65 -1.44
C ARG A 602 39.78 -10.23 -2.76
N VAL A 603 39.14 -9.06 -2.76
CA VAL A 603 38.57 -8.43 -3.95
C VAL A 603 39.03 -6.98 -4.03
N SER A 604 39.46 -6.55 -5.21
CA SER A 604 39.95 -5.19 -5.46
C SER A 604 39.21 -4.59 -6.65
N GLY A 605 39.13 -3.26 -6.70
CA GLY A 605 38.48 -2.54 -7.77
C GLY A 605 38.66 -1.03 -7.66
N THR A 606 37.93 -0.32 -8.51
CA THR A 606 37.85 1.15 -8.51
C THR A 606 36.39 1.57 -8.41
N LEU A 607 36.13 2.72 -7.79
CA LEU A 607 34.81 3.34 -7.71
C LEU A 607 34.92 4.81 -8.13
N LYS A 608 34.09 5.24 -9.07
CA LYS A 608 33.89 6.66 -9.38
C LYS A 608 33.03 7.34 -8.28
N PRO A 609 32.87 8.67 -8.28
CA PRO A 609 31.98 9.36 -7.36
C PRO A 609 30.54 8.83 -7.44
N GLY A 610 29.91 8.50 -6.31
CA GLY A 610 28.56 7.93 -6.27
C GLY A 610 28.42 6.50 -6.82
N GLU A 611 29.53 5.81 -7.11
CA GLU A 611 29.54 4.36 -7.35
C GLU A 611 29.73 3.59 -6.03
N GLY A 612 29.24 2.35 -6.03
CA GLY A 612 29.46 1.40 -4.95
C GLY A 612 29.33 -0.03 -5.45
N LYS A 613 29.76 -0.98 -4.63
CA LYS A 613 29.68 -2.40 -4.92
C LYS A 613 29.31 -3.20 -3.68
N VAL A 614 28.37 -4.13 -3.84
CA VAL A 614 27.94 -5.06 -2.81
C VAL A 614 28.66 -6.39 -2.99
N PHE A 615 29.14 -6.94 -1.88
CA PHE A 615 29.66 -8.29 -1.80
C PHE A 615 28.83 -9.10 -0.81
N ILE A 616 28.72 -10.41 -1.05
CA ILE A 616 28.16 -11.34 -0.05
C ILE A 616 29.10 -12.52 0.16
N ALA A 617 29.23 -12.99 1.39
CA ALA A 617 29.99 -14.19 1.74
C ALA A 617 29.12 -15.12 2.59
N GLY A 618 29.04 -16.40 2.22
CA GLY A 618 28.33 -17.42 3.00
C GLY A 618 29.21 -17.88 4.16
N LEU A 619 28.82 -17.54 5.39
CA LEU A 619 29.57 -17.81 6.62
C LEU A 619 28.68 -18.55 7.64
N GLN A 620 29.31 -19.18 8.62
CA GLN A 620 28.64 -19.99 9.65
C GLN A 620 28.67 -19.30 11.02
N GLU A 621 27.66 -19.59 11.82
CA GLU A 621 27.60 -19.24 13.25
C GLU A 621 28.87 -19.74 13.98
N GLU A 622 29.24 -19.05 15.05
CA GLU A 622 30.45 -19.27 15.87
C GLU A 622 31.80 -19.05 15.17
N GLN A 623 31.86 -18.88 13.83
CA GLN A 623 33.09 -18.48 13.14
C GLN A 623 33.56 -17.08 13.57
N LEU A 624 34.88 -16.86 13.55
CA LEU A 624 35.48 -15.53 13.71
C LEU A 624 35.66 -14.88 12.33
N MET A 625 34.80 -13.91 12.02
CA MET A 625 34.92 -13.08 10.82
C MET A 625 35.89 -11.92 11.08
N LYS A 626 36.84 -11.71 10.15
CA LYS A 626 37.70 -10.53 10.09
C LYS A 626 37.53 -9.85 8.74
N VAL A 627 37.30 -8.55 8.74
CA VAL A 627 37.17 -7.72 7.53
C VAL A 627 38.25 -6.66 7.55
N LYS A 628 38.92 -6.43 6.42
CA LYS A 628 39.86 -5.32 6.22
C LYS A 628 39.57 -4.64 4.88
N LEU A 629 39.30 -3.34 4.92
CA LEU A 629 39.19 -2.48 3.74
C LEU A 629 40.41 -1.57 3.64
N ASP A 630 41.22 -1.78 2.61
CA ASP A 630 42.29 -0.89 2.20
C ASP A 630 41.76 0.06 1.12
N ALA A 631 41.41 1.28 1.52
CA ALA A 631 40.88 2.36 0.69
C ALA A 631 40.99 3.70 1.44
N ASN A 632 40.91 4.82 0.72
CA ASN A 632 40.90 6.15 1.34
C ASN A 632 39.63 6.40 2.20
N SER A 633 39.66 7.47 3.00
CA SER A 633 38.58 7.82 3.94
C SER A 633 37.23 8.17 3.29
N LYS A 634 37.18 8.36 1.96
CA LYS A 634 35.95 8.64 1.20
C LYS A 634 35.25 7.39 0.67
N ILE A 635 35.91 6.23 0.72
CA ILE A 635 35.24 4.93 0.59
C ILE A 635 34.72 4.53 1.96
N LEU A 636 33.39 4.38 2.09
CA LEU A 636 32.74 3.89 3.31
C LEU A 636 32.54 2.37 3.24
N LEU A 637 32.45 1.73 4.40
CA LEU A 637 32.21 0.30 4.57
C LEU A 637 30.99 0.08 5.46
N SER A 638 30.01 -0.67 4.94
CA SER A 638 28.92 -1.26 5.72
C SER A 638 29.08 -2.77 5.75
N VAL A 639 28.68 -3.41 6.86
CA VAL A 639 28.71 -4.86 7.07
C VAL A 639 27.45 -5.29 7.80
N TYR A 640 26.60 -6.08 7.14
CA TYR A 640 25.29 -6.51 7.66
C TYR A 640 25.21 -8.02 7.83
N SER A 641 24.40 -8.45 8.80
CA SER A 641 24.15 -9.87 9.08
C SER A 641 23.09 -10.47 8.13
N PRO A 642 23.09 -11.79 7.89
CA PRO A 642 22.13 -12.50 7.03
C PRO A 642 20.64 -12.22 7.31
N SER A 643 20.24 -12.01 8.56
CA SER A 643 18.87 -11.65 8.93
C SER A 643 18.59 -10.14 8.83
N GLY A 644 19.63 -9.34 8.58
CA GLY A 644 19.60 -7.88 8.62
C GLY A 644 19.30 -7.29 10.00
N LYS A 645 19.28 -8.11 11.07
CA LYS A 645 19.02 -7.64 12.44
C LYS A 645 20.23 -6.96 13.06
N LEU A 646 21.44 -7.33 12.65
CA LEU A 646 22.68 -6.79 13.18
C LEU A 646 23.43 -6.00 12.11
N GLN A 647 23.79 -4.77 12.46
CA GLN A 647 24.64 -3.86 11.69
C GLN A 647 26.00 -3.82 12.39
N PHE A 648 27.01 -4.48 11.84
CA PHE A 648 28.36 -4.48 12.46
C PHE A 648 29.13 -3.20 12.12
N LEU A 649 28.87 -2.66 10.93
CA LEU A 649 29.32 -1.37 10.42
C LEU A 649 28.21 -0.84 9.48
N GLU A 650 27.99 0.47 9.48
CA GLU A 650 27.07 1.19 8.58
C GLU A 650 27.73 2.52 8.24
N ASP A 651 27.82 2.87 6.95
CA ASP A 651 28.45 4.09 6.41
C ASP A 651 29.82 4.45 7.03
N SER A 652 30.57 3.43 7.43
CA SER A 652 31.66 3.60 8.38
C SER A 652 32.98 3.89 7.69
N THR A 653 33.75 4.82 8.26
CA THR A 653 35.14 5.09 7.86
C THR A 653 36.15 4.10 8.45
N ARG A 654 35.73 3.21 9.37
CA ARG A 654 36.58 2.17 9.96
C ARG A 654 37.06 1.19 8.90
N ARG A 655 38.36 0.90 8.91
CA ARG A 655 39.02 0.01 7.94
C ARG A 655 39.05 -1.47 8.37
N THR A 656 38.67 -1.78 9.60
CA THR A 656 38.72 -3.15 10.15
C THR A 656 37.56 -3.50 11.08
N LEU A 657 37.13 -4.76 10.99
CA LEU A 657 36.15 -5.41 11.85
C LEU A 657 36.69 -6.80 12.23
N SER A 658 36.47 -7.23 13.46
CA SER A 658 36.67 -8.63 13.89
C SER A 658 35.54 -8.98 14.86
N VAL A 659 34.76 -10.00 14.52
CA VAL A 659 33.54 -10.36 15.27
C VAL A 659 33.24 -11.85 15.14
N LYS A 660 32.77 -12.46 16.23
CA LYS A 660 32.26 -13.84 16.23
C LYS A 660 30.83 -13.85 15.72
N LEU A 661 30.52 -14.74 14.78
CA LEU A 661 29.28 -14.70 14.02
C LEU A 661 28.10 -15.30 14.81
N PRO A 662 26.99 -14.56 14.99
CA PRO A 662 25.83 -15.03 15.77
C PRO A 662 24.76 -15.75 14.92
N GLU A 663 24.94 -15.84 13.61
CA GLU A 663 24.01 -16.53 12.71
C GLU A 663 24.71 -17.09 11.46
N THR A 664 24.21 -18.20 10.92
CA THR A 664 24.67 -18.78 9.65
C THR A 664 23.93 -18.17 8.46
N GLY A 665 24.63 -17.77 7.40
CA GLY A 665 24.01 -17.26 6.17
C GLY A 665 24.92 -16.39 5.32
N PHE A 666 24.34 -15.58 4.43
CA PHE A 666 25.08 -14.61 3.62
C PHE A 666 25.26 -13.28 4.35
N TYR A 667 26.49 -12.99 4.77
CA TYR A 667 26.86 -11.67 5.29
C TYR A 667 27.12 -10.72 4.14
N GLU A 668 26.66 -9.48 4.29
CA GLU A 668 26.72 -8.45 3.26
C GLU A 668 27.83 -7.44 3.56
N TYR A 669 28.51 -6.95 2.51
CA TYR A 669 29.55 -5.93 2.62
C TYR A 669 29.34 -4.90 1.49
N SER A 670 28.95 -3.68 1.86
CA SER A 670 28.84 -2.57 0.91
C SER A 670 30.12 -1.73 0.97
N VAL A 671 30.69 -1.42 -0.20
CA VAL A 671 31.70 -0.36 -0.33
C VAL A 671 31.17 0.72 -1.26
N VAL A 672 31.13 1.97 -0.78
CA VAL A 672 30.53 3.11 -1.50
C VAL A 672 31.45 4.32 -1.52
N SER A 673 31.49 5.03 -2.64
CA SER A 673 32.33 6.21 -2.84
C SER A 673 31.57 7.51 -2.58
N THR A 674 32.05 8.27 -1.61
CA THR A 674 31.53 9.61 -1.24
C THR A 674 32.50 10.74 -1.56
N GLY A 675 33.52 10.46 -2.38
CA GLY A 675 34.54 11.41 -2.81
C GLY A 675 34.34 11.89 -4.24
N SER A 676 34.86 13.07 -4.57
CA SER A 676 34.79 13.67 -5.92
C SER A 676 35.71 13.02 -6.96
N ASN A 677 36.60 12.12 -6.55
CA ASN A 677 37.61 11.50 -7.41
C ASN A 677 37.49 9.98 -7.39
N THR A 678 37.75 9.35 -8.54
CA THR A 678 37.84 7.89 -8.66
C THR A 678 38.85 7.34 -7.65
N SER A 679 38.45 6.32 -6.90
CA SER A 679 39.19 5.79 -5.76
C SER A 679 39.33 4.27 -5.85
N ASN A 680 40.54 3.77 -5.60
CA ASN A 680 40.80 2.33 -5.54
C ASN A 680 40.39 1.77 -4.17
N TYR A 681 39.97 0.51 -4.15
CA TYR A 681 39.72 -0.23 -2.91
C TYR A 681 40.21 -1.68 -3.01
N THR A 682 40.56 -2.25 -1.87
CA THR A 682 40.80 -3.68 -1.67
C THR A 682 40.10 -4.13 -0.39
N LEU A 683 39.09 -4.99 -0.54
CA LEU A 683 38.37 -5.62 0.57
C LEU A 683 38.91 -7.05 0.75
N ALA A 684 39.35 -7.36 1.96
CA ALA A 684 39.73 -8.71 2.38
C ALA A 684 38.77 -9.18 3.48
N ILE A 685 38.26 -10.40 3.34
CA ILE A 685 37.37 -11.06 4.30
C ILE A 685 37.99 -12.40 4.65
N THR A 686 38.12 -12.66 5.95
CA THR A 686 38.65 -13.91 6.52
C THR A 686 37.59 -14.50 7.45
N ALA A 687 37.41 -15.82 7.38
CA ALA A 687 36.51 -16.59 8.24
C ALA A 687 37.29 -17.75 8.88
N GLU A 688 37.52 -17.67 10.17
CA GLU A 688 38.23 -18.68 10.96
C GLU A 688 37.20 -19.52 11.72
N ASN A 689 37.25 -20.85 11.58
CA ASN A 689 36.46 -21.75 12.42
C ASN A 689 36.93 -21.67 13.87
N PRO A 690 36.04 -21.86 14.87
CA PRO A 690 36.47 -22.01 16.26
C PRO A 690 37.47 -23.16 16.38
N ALA A 691 38.50 -22.97 17.22
CA ALA A 691 39.48 -24.02 17.48
C ALA A 691 38.77 -25.25 18.07
N PRO A 692 39.15 -26.48 17.67
CA PRO A 692 38.60 -27.67 18.30
C PRO A 692 38.91 -27.64 19.80
N PRO A 693 37.99 -28.12 20.66
CA PRO A 693 38.21 -28.14 22.10
C PRO A 693 39.48 -28.93 22.42
N PRO A 694 40.27 -28.51 23.43
CA PRO A 694 41.46 -29.25 23.83
C PRO A 694 41.05 -30.68 24.20
N SER A 695 41.79 -31.65 23.66
CA SER A 695 41.52 -33.08 23.91
C SER A 695 41.55 -33.34 25.42
N PRO A 696 40.58 -34.09 25.98
CA PRO A 696 40.47 -34.26 27.43
C PRO A 696 41.75 -34.91 27.95
N THR A 697 42.42 -34.21 28.88
CA THR A 697 43.57 -34.77 29.58
C THR A 697 43.09 -35.98 30.40
N PRO A 698 43.69 -37.18 30.24
CA PRO A 698 43.23 -38.36 30.96
C PRO A 698 43.36 -38.14 32.46
N THR A 699 42.23 -38.23 33.16
CA THR A 699 42.18 -38.10 34.63
C THR A 699 42.82 -39.35 35.25
N PRO A 700 43.69 -39.22 36.27
CA PRO A 700 44.29 -40.38 36.93
C PRO A 700 43.22 -41.25 37.59
N ILE A 701 43.34 -42.57 37.44
CA ILE A 701 42.49 -43.54 38.13
C ILE A 701 42.89 -43.58 39.60
N GLU A 702 41.98 -43.21 40.50
CA GLU A 702 42.20 -43.35 41.95
C GLU A 702 42.30 -44.83 42.33
N THR A 703 43.35 -45.17 43.10
CA THR A 703 43.60 -46.53 43.57
C THR A 703 42.80 -46.80 44.83
N VAL A 704 41.79 -47.67 44.74
CA VAL A 704 40.96 -48.07 45.89
C VAL A 704 41.79 -48.88 46.89
N THR A 705 41.86 -48.42 48.13
CA THR A 705 42.53 -49.11 49.25
C THR A 705 41.55 -50.04 49.98
N PRO A 706 41.88 -51.31 50.26
CA PRO A 706 40.97 -52.25 50.93
C PRO A 706 40.90 -52.04 52.45
N THR A 707 39.72 -52.27 53.02
CA THR A 707 39.42 -52.23 54.48
C THR A 707 39.20 -53.67 54.99
N PRO A 708 39.55 -54.03 56.25
CA PRO A 708 39.96 -55.41 56.56
C PRO A 708 38.86 -56.41 56.95
N ILE A 709 39.31 -57.66 57.08
CA ILE A 709 38.58 -58.93 57.21
C ILE A 709 37.93 -59.14 58.58
N SER A 710 36.78 -59.81 58.60
CA SER A 710 36.28 -60.58 59.75
C SER A 710 35.79 -61.98 59.33
N SER A 711 36.36 -63.03 59.92
CA SER A 711 36.08 -64.47 59.70
C SER A 711 35.20 -65.04 60.85
N PRO A 712 34.86 -66.36 60.93
CA PRO A 712 34.94 -67.47 59.96
C PRO A 712 33.68 -68.40 59.91
N THR A 713 33.78 -69.54 59.20
CA THR A 713 32.96 -70.80 59.33
C THR A 713 31.61 -70.79 58.56
N SER A 714 31.14 -71.84 57.85
CA SER A 714 31.52 -73.27 57.73
C SER A 714 31.32 -73.87 56.32
N THR A 715 32.10 -74.90 55.95
CA THR A 715 31.92 -75.79 54.77
C THR A 715 30.76 -76.80 54.97
N PRO A 716 30.18 -77.40 53.90
CA PRO A 716 30.70 -78.69 53.40
C PRO A 716 30.68 -78.89 51.85
N THR A 717 31.44 -79.89 51.39
CA THR A 717 31.64 -80.42 50.00
C THR A 717 30.70 -81.62 49.68
N PRO A 718 30.75 -82.37 48.54
CA PRO A 718 31.33 -82.19 47.17
C PRO A 718 30.37 -82.62 46.00
N THR A 719 30.90 -82.89 44.78
CA THR A 719 30.41 -83.83 43.69
C THR A 719 29.64 -83.22 42.47
N VAL A 720 29.73 -83.65 41.17
CA VAL A 720 30.80 -84.26 40.30
C VAL A 720 30.40 -84.35 38.76
N THR A 721 31.39 -84.44 37.83
CA THR A 721 31.41 -85.12 36.49
C THR A 721 30.81 -84.55 35.14
N ALA A 722 31.73 -84.43 34.12
CA ALA A 722 31.73 -84.65 32.63
C ALA A 722 30.60 -84.12 31.66
N ILE A 723 30.87 -83.41 30.52
CA ILE A 723 31.48 -83.78 29.17
C ILE A 723 30.68 -84.88 28.43
N PRO A 724 30.25 -84.79 27.11
CA PRO A 724 30.95 -84.32 25.87
C PRO A 724 30.16 -83.30 24.98
N THR A 725 30.61 -82.65 23.88
CA THR A 725 31.58 -82.81 22.74
C THR A 725 30.95 -83.24 21.39
N VAL A 726 31.42 -82.63 20.26
CA VAL A 726 31.37 -82.98 18.80
C VAL A 726 30.68 -81.88 17.93
N THR A 727 31.36 -80.98 17.17
CA THR A 727 31.92 -81.03 15.77
C THR A 727 30.94 -81.50 14.64
N SER A 728 30.94 -81.06 13.36
CA SER A 728 31.71 -80.08 12.53
C SER A 728 31.12 -79.95 11.10
N SER A 729 31.10 -78.75 10.47
CA SER A 729 31.28 -78.38 9.02
C SER A 729 30.68 -79.24 7.84
N PRO A 730 30.85 -78.95 6.52
CA PRO A 730 31.59 -77.88 5.80
C PRO A 730 30.85 -77.14 4.64
N THR A 731 31.57 -76.24 3.96
CA THR A 731 31.29 -75.53 2.68
C THR A 731 31.62 -76.38 1.43
N PRO A 732 31.19 -75.99 0.21
CA PRO A 732 32.13 -75.95 -0.94
C PRO A 732 31.93 -74.79 -1.95
N THR A 733 32.78 -74.73 -2.98
CA THR A 733 32.82 -73.71 -4.08
C THR A 733 33.26 -74.40 -5.38
N ASP A 734 32.74 -74.00 -6.56
CA ASP A 734 33.46 -74.08 -7.87
C ASP A 734 32.70 -73.39 -9.04
N THR A 735 33.38 -73.16 -10.18
CA THR A 735 32.89 -72.47 -11.42
C THR A 735 33.20 -73.32 -12.68
N PRO A 736 32.50 -73.19 -13.86
CA PRO A 736 33.05 -72.44 -15.02
C PRO A 736 32.04 -71.89 -16.08
N THR A 737 32.53 -71.23 -17.16
CA THR A 737 31.82 -70.61 -18.32
C THR A 737 31.66 -71.54 -19.56
N PRO A 738 30.78 -71.25 -20.57
CA PRO A 738 31.21 -70.59 -21.84
C PRO A 738 30.13 -69.74 -22.61
N THR A 739 30.44 -69.22 -23.82
CA THR A 739 29.58 -68.39 -24.75
C THR A 739 29.48 -69.04 -26.15
N PRO A 740 28.52 -68.73 -27.08
CA PRO A 740 28.59 -67.56 -28.01
C PRO A 740 27.23 -66.92 -28.53
N THR A 741 27.35 -65.93 -29.43
CA THR A 741 26.41 -64.98 -30.14
C THR A 741 25.53 -65.60 -31.29
N PRO A 742 24.79 -64.88 -32.20
CA PRO A 742 24.51 -63.43 -32.47
C PRO A 742 22.98 -63.03 -32.68
N THR A 743 22.52 -61.79 -32.97
CA THR A 743 22.48 -61.13 -34.32
C THR A 743 21.83 -59.70 -34.33
N SER A 744 22.37 -58.81 -35.19
CA SER A 744 21.83 -57.57 -35.85
C SER A 744 21.30 -56.31 -35.11
N THR A 745 22.06 -55.21 -35.31
CA THR A 745 21.73 -53.76 -35.50
C THR A 745 20.80 -53.48 -36.72
N PRO A 746 20.50 -52.23 -37.21
CA PRO A 746 20.79 -50.84 -36.74
C PRO A 746 19.66 -49.74 -36.88
N THR A 747 19.67 -48.69 -36.01
CA THR A 747 19.71 -47.20 -36.30
C THR A 747 18.57 -46.55 -37.18
N PRO A 748 18.36 -45.20 -37.33
CA PRO A 748 18.80 -43.97 -36.60
C PRO A 748 17.68 -43.02 -36.05
N THR A 749 18.15 -41.99 -35.34
CA THR A 749 17.53 -40.69 -35.00
C THR A 749 17.18 -39.81 -36.22
N PRO A 750 16.47 -38.66 -36.08
CA PRO A 750 17.23 -37.40 -36.03
C PRO A 750 16.70 -36.27 -35.11
N THR A 751 17.59 -35.31 -34.87
CA THR A 751 17.50 -34.03 -34.14
C THR A 751 16.52 -33.01 -34.74
N PRO A 752 16.20 -31.92 -34.01
CA PRO A 752 16.00 -30.61 -34.63
C PRO A 752 16.98 -29.53 -34.12
N THR A 753 17.51 -28.75 -35.07
CA THR A 753 18.38 -27.56 -34.90
C THR A 753 17.53 -26.26 -34.84
N PRO A 754 18.06 -25.11 -34.37
CA PRO A 754 17.30 -23.86 -34.24
C PRO A 754 17.56 -22.89 -35.41
N ILE A 755 16.59 -22.03 -35.76
CA ILE A 755 16.84 -20.78 -36.52
C ILE A 755 15.84 -19.67 -36.11
N THR A 756 16.35 -18.44 -35.97
CA THR A 756 15.66 -17.13 -36.04
C THR A 756 15.19 -16.81 -37.48
N PRO A 757 14.38 -15.76 -37.74
CA PRO A 757 14.85 -14.36 -37.73
C PRO A 757 14.37 -13.54 -36.52
#